data_AF-A0A8J6KRG4-F1
#
_entry.id   AF-A0A8J6KRG4-F1
#
_cell.length_a   1.000
_cell.length_b   1.000
_cell.length_c   1.000
_cell.angle_alpha   90.00
_cell.angle_beta   90.00
_cell.angle_gamma   90.00
#
_symmetry.space_group_name_H-M   'P 1'
#
loop_
_entity.id
_entity.type
_entity.pdbx_description
1 polymer ?
#
loop_
_entity_poly.entity_id
_entity_poly.type
_entity_poly.pdbx_seq_one_letter_code
_entity_poly.pdbx_strand_id
1 'polypeptide(L)'
;MAQLLFCEPTELYNILNQVSKLSRLAEPNYLCLLDVRSKRQYDESHVITARRVKKKDNQYLIPESVDLECVRYCIVYDSNTSSLELHIRRRYEEEDETEDEKREGDDDNENTELLPGPAVEFGQMLTLFTRQPVYVLRGGYECFSGLYHFFRTQKIIWMPQELDAFQPYPAEIMPGKIFLGKFSQACDAKIHKDLKIKAHVNVSMEATPYFVGDADNLLHIKIEDASYSSLFGFFRHICHFMELHLQLRSVILVFSTQGISRSSAAVVAFLMHYNEETLKGRGSRADYAGPFPVGSSGSASPEADGGGGGGASGRPGLQLHPPHSWLPAARGVDKDMQSPPPDPLGDCLRNWEDLQQDFQGIQETHRLYRLKLEELTKLQDNCTNSITRQKKRLQELALVLKKCRPSLPPESTEAAQELESQMKERQGLFFDMEAYLPKKNGLYLSLVLGNVNVTLLSKQAKFAYKDEYEKFKLYLTIILIVISFSCRFLLNSRVTDAAFNFLLVWYYCTLTIRESILINNGSRIKGWWVFHHYVSTFLSGVMLTWPDGLMYQKFRNQFLSFSMYQSFVQFLQYYYQSGCLYRLRALGERHTMDLTVEGFQSWMWRGLTFLLPFLFFGHFWQLFNALTLFNLARDPECKEWQVLMCGFPFLLLFLGNFFTTLRVVHQKFHSQQHGSKKD
;
A
#
# COMPACT_ATOMS: atom_id res chain seq x y z
N MET A 1 13.95 3.88 -29.14
CA MET A 1 13.13 4.96 -28.54
C MET A 1 11.73 4.43 -28.41
N ALA A 2 11.02 4.78 -27.34
CA ALA A 2 9.59 4.51 -27.26
C ALA A 2 8.81 5.33 -28.30
N GLN A 3 7.60 4.89 -28.63
CA GLN A 3 6.67 5.66 -29.47
C GLN A 3 5.85 6.62 -28.60
N LEU A 4 5.46 7.77 -29.17
CA LEU A 4 4.47 8.66 -28.58
C LEU A 4 3.11 8.38 -29.24
N LEU A 5 2.10 8.05 -28.46
CA LEU A 5 0.76 7.67 -28.91
C LEU A 5 -0.32 8.50 -28.21
N PHE A 6 -1.56 8.45 -28.70
CA PHE A 6 -2.71 8.92 -27.91
C PHE A 6 -3.20 7.83 -26.96
N CYS A 7 -3.72 8.25 -25.81
CA CYS A 7 -4.60 7.46 -24.95
C CYS A 7 -5.96 8.17 -24.93
N GLU A 8 -7.02 7.46 -25.30
CA GLU A 8 -8.38 7.99 -25.26
C GLU A 8 -8.88 8.10 -23.81
N PRO A 9 -9.79 9.04 -23.48
CA PRO A 9 -10.30 9.20 -22.12
C PRO A 9 -10.87 7.91 -21.50
N THR A 10 -11.53 7.06 -22.32
CA THR A 10 -12.05 5.75 -21.89
C THR A 10 -10.95 4.72 -21.59
N GLU A 11 -9.81 4.81 -22.27
CA GLU A 11 -8.66 3.96 -21.95
C GLU A 11 -8.06 4.36 -20.60
N LEU A 12 -7.85 5.66 -20.34
CA LEU A 12 -7.40 6.14 -19.03
C LEU A 12 -8.39 5.76 -17.92
N TYR A 13 -9.71 5.90 -18.16
CA TYR A 13 -10.74 5.44 -17.24
C TYR A 13 -10.58 3.95 -16.91
N ASN A 14 -10.42 3.09 -17.92
CA ASN A 14 -10.27 1.65 -17.71
C ASN A 14 -8.93 1.30 -17.05
N ILE A 15 -7.85 2.02 -17.35
CA ILE A 15 -6.54 1.87 -16.70
C ILE A 15 -6.63 2.22 -15.21
N LEU A 16 -7.32 3.31 -14.85
CA LEU A 16 -7.55 3.70 -13.45
C LEU A 16 -8.37 2.66 -12.66
N ASN A 17 -9.25 1.92 -13.33
CA ASN A 17 -10.17 0.97 -12.69
C ASN A 17 -9.74 -0.51 -12.76
N GLN A 18 -8.53 -0.84 -13.25
CA GLN A 18 -8.08 -2.24 -13.25
C GLN A 18 -7.87 -2.78 -11.83
N VAL A 19 -8.20 -4.06 -11.66
CA VAL A 19 -8.12 -4.78 -10.37
C VAL A 19 -7.37 -6.09 -10.56
N SER A 20 -6.53 -6.45 -9.59
CA SER A 20 -5.99 -7.81 -9.42
C SER A 20 -6.67 -8.48 -8.21
N LYS A 21 -5.99 -8.56 -7.06
CA LYS A 21 -6.62 -8.77 -5.74
C LYS A 21 -7.03 -7.46 -5.07
N LEU A 22 -6.34 -6.38 -5.43
CA LEU A 22 -6.57 -4.99 -5.01
C LEU A 22 -6.53 -4.10 -6.26
N SER A 23 -6.75 -2.79 -6.12
CA SER A 23 -6.56 -1.83 -7.21
C SER A 23 -5.14 -1.92 -7.77
N ARG A 24 -5.01 -1.95 -9.11
CA ARG A 24 -3.69 -1.97 -9.75
C ARG A 24 -2.93 -0.66 -9.60
N LEU A 25 -3.60 0.43 -9.20
CA LEU A 25 -2.94 1.70 -8.88
C LEU A 25 -1.95 1.60 -7.72
N ALA A 26 -2.08 0.60 -6.84
CA ALA A 26 -1.11 0.35 -5.78
C ALA A 26 0.18 -0.34 -6.27
N GLU A 27 0.21 -0.87 -7.51
CA GLU A 27 1.42 -1.44 -8.11
C GLU A 27 2.35 -0.31 -8.60
N PRO A 28 3.57 -0.15 -8.07
CA PRO A 28 4.42 1.03 -8.34
C PRO A 28 4.85 1.17 -9.81
N ASN A 29 4.84 0.07 -10.57
CA ASN A 29 5.26 0.03 -11.98
C ASN A 29 4.05 -0.07 -12.94
N TYR A 30 2.82 0.15 -12.46
CA TYR A 30 1.62 0.00 -13.29
C TYR A 30 1.28 1.27 -14.08
N LEU A 31 1.07 2.40 -13.39
CA LEU A 31 0.67 3.67 -13.99
C LEU A 31 1.55 4.81 -13.48
N CYS A 32 2.11 5.60 -14.40
CA CYS A 32 2.65 6.92 -14.14
C CYS A 32 1.81 7.95 -14.91
N LEU A 33 0.95 8.68 -14.20
CA LEU A 33 0.10 9.73 -14.75
C LEU A 33 0.66 11.11 -14.39
N LEU A 34 0.96 11.92 -15.40
CA LEU A 34 1.74 13.15 -15.30
C LEU A 34 0.94 14.35 -15.85
N ASP A 35 0.75 15.36 -15.02
CA ASP A 35 0.05 16.60 -15.33
C ASP A 35 1.09 17.71 -15.57
N VAL A 36 1.14 18.24 -16.80
CA VAL A 36 2.09 19.31 -17.18
C VAL A 36 1.48 20.71 -17.12
N ARG A 37 0.26 20.86 -16.60
CA ARG A 37 -0.40 22.17 -16.44
C ARG A 37 0.27 23.00 -15.34
N SER A 38 -0.08 24.30 -15.31
CA SER A 38 0.41 25.23 -14.29
C SER A 38 0.10 24.76 -12.86
N LYS A 39 0.87 25.25 -11.89
CA LYS A 39 0.64 24.93 -10.47
C LYS A 39 -0.80 25.23 -10.05
N ARG A 40 -1.30 26.39 -10.45
CA ARG A 40 -2.65 26.86 -10.16
C ARG A 40 -3.71 25.90 -10.71
N GLN A 41 -3.64 25.50 -11.98
CA GLN A 41 -4.60 24.58 -12.58
C GLN A 41 -4.60 23.19 -11.92
N TYR A 42 -3.42 22.70 -11.50
CA TYR A 42 -3.30 21.43 -10.77
C TYR A 42 -3.88 21.51 -9.35
N ASP A 43 -3.58 22.59 -8.62
CA ASP A 43 -4.07 22.82 -7.26
C ASP A 43 -5.59 23.11 -7.24
N GLU A 44 -6.13 23.75 -8.29
CA GLU A 44 -7.57 23.95 -8.49
C GLU A 44 -8.31 22.61 -8.68
N SER A 45 -7.85 21.74 -9.60
CA SER A 45 -8.21 20.32 -9.65
C SER A 45 -7.40 19.51 -10.67
N HIS A 46 -7.08 18.26 -10.36
CA HIS A 46 -6.38 17.30 -11.22
C HIS A 46 -7.06 15.92 -11.24
N VAL A 47 -6.66 15.05 -12.20
CA VAL A 47 -7.11 13.64 -12.23
C VAL A 47 -6.53 12.89 -11.04
N ILE A 48 -7.30 11.96 -10.47
CA ILE A 48 -6.82 11.07 -9.40
C ILE A 48 -5.49 10.40 -9.80
N THR A 49 -4.54 10.31 -8.87
CA THR A 49 -3.20 9.75 -9.13
C THR A 49 -2.39 10.47 -10.23
N ALA A 50 -2.67 11.75 -10.53
CA ALA A 50 -1.82 12.56 -11.41
C ALA A 50 -0.76 13.35 -10.63
N ARG A 51 0.49 13.38 -11.12
CA ARG A 51 1.60 14.17 -10.53
C ARG A 51 1.81 15.43 -11.34
N ARG A 52 1.85 16.59 -10.69
CA ARG A 52 2.34 17.80 -11.36
C ARG A 52 3.82 17.65 -11.70
N VAL A 53 4.15 17.83 -12.98
CA VAL A 53 5.52 17.96 -13.47
C VAL A 53 6.06 19.33 -13.06
N LYS A 54 7.34 19.40 -12.70
CA LYS A 54 8.00 20.67 -12.34
C LYS A 54 8.82 21.18 -13.51
N LYS A 55 8.86 22.50 -13.69
CA LYS A 55 9.86 23.17 -14.53
C LYS A 55 11.00 23.73 -13.66
N LYS A 56 12.19 23.84 -14.24
CA LYS A 56 13.33 24.63 -13.75
C LYS A 56 13.99 25.25 -14.97
N ASP A 57 14.25 26.55 -14.95
CA ASP A 57 14.87 27.27 -16.08
C ASP A 57 14.13 27.05 -17.42
N ASN A 58 12.79 27.02 -17.34
CA ASN A 58 11.82 26.65 -18.40
C ASN A 58 11.97 25.23 -19.00
N GLN A 59 12.77 24.35 -18.40
CA GLN A 59 12.89 22.94 -18.80
C GLN A 59 12.11 22.04 -17.84
N TYR A 60 11.43 21.03 -18.40
CA TYR A 60 10.70 20.03 -17.60
C TYR A 60 11.65 19.08 -16.86
N LEU A 61 11.42 18.89 -15.57
CA LEU A 61 12.16 17.94 -14.73
C LEU A 61 11.52 16.55 -14.77
N ILE A 62 12.34 15.54 -15.02
CA ILE A 62 11.94 14.12 -14.95
C ILE A 62 11.67 13.74 -13.48
N PRO A 63 10.55 13.07 -13.15
CA PRO A 63 10.26 12.65 -11.78
C PRO A 63 11.20 11.54 -11.27
N GLU A 64 12.27 11.91 -10.54
CA GLU A 64 13.30 11.00 -9.97
C GLU A 64 12.75 9.76 -9.23
N SER A 65 11.57 9.89 -8.62
CA SER A 65 10.90 8.83 -7.84
C SER A 65 10.13 7.79 -8.67
N VAL A 66 10.28 7.75 -10.00
CA VAL A 66 9.62 6.79 -10.89
C VAL A 66 10.65 6.10 -11.76
N ASP A 67 10.70 4.76 -11.69
CA ASP A 67 11.50 3.93 -12.60
C ASP A 67 10.78 3.82 -13.96
N LEU A 68 10.98 4.83 -14.80
CA LEU A 68 10.37 4.96 -16.13
C LEU A 68 10.75 3.83 -17.09
N GLU A 69 11.84 3.08 -16.86
CA GLU A 69 12.18 1.91 -17.68
C GLU A 69 11.16 0.76 -17.48
N CYS A 70 10.58 0.67 -16.28
CA CYS A 70 9.74 -0.45 -15.86
C CYS A 70 8.23 -0.16 -15.82
N VAL A 71 7.80 1.10 -16.00
CA VAL A 71 6.39 1.49 -15.96
C VAL A 71 5.61 0.93 -17.16
N ARG A 72 4.46 0.29 -16.90
CA ARG A 72 3.59 -0.29 -17.93
C ARG A 72 2.78 0.77 -18.71
N TYR A 73 2.23 1.77 -18.03
CA TYR A 73 1.49 2.88 -18.64
C TYR A 73 2.10 4.22 -18.21
N CYS A 74 2.74 4.93 -19.14
CA CYS A 74 3.23 6.29 -18.91
C CYS A 74 2.32 7.25 -19.67
N ILE A 75 1.54 8.08 -18.97
CA ILE A 75 0.49 8.92 -19.54
C ILE A 75 0.74 10.37 -19.12
N VAL A 76 0.80 11.28 -20.09
CA VAL A 76 0.99 12.73 -19.91
C VAL A 76 -0.27 13.47 -20.35
N TYR A 77 -0.68 14.50 -19.62
CA TYR A 77 -1.76 15.38 -20.04
C TYR A 77 -1.53 16.85 -19.69
N ASP A 78 -2.02 17.72 -20.56
CA ASP A 78 -2.17 19.16 -20.35
C ASP A 78 -3.67 19.51 -20.29
N SER A 79 -4.07 20.75 -20.58
CA SER A 79 -5.47 21.14 -20.55
C SER A 79 -6.32 20.47 -21.64
N ASN A 80 -5.85 20.43 -22.89
CA ASN A 80 -6.72 20.14 -24.05
C ASN A 80 -6.05 19.56 -25.32
N THR A 81 -4.78 19.12 -25.28
CA THR A 81 -4.08 18.59 -26.47
C THR A 81 -4.85 17.46 -27.16
N SER A 82 -5.08 17.61 -28.47
CA SER A 82 -5.86 16.67 -29.29
C SER A 82 -5.23 16.30 -30.64
N SER A 83 -4.07 16.89 -30.97
CA SER A 83 -3.17 16.50 -32.07
C SER A 83 -1.72 16.41 -31.56
N LEU A 84 -0.92 15.50 -32.13
CA LEU A 84 0.53 15.37 -31.85
C LEU A 84 1.38 16.30 -32.75
N GLU A 85 0.75 17.07 -33.63
CA GLU A 85 1.41 18.00 -34.54
C GLU A 85 1.81 19.32 -33.84
N LEU A 86 2.70 20.07 -34.50
CA LEU A 86 3.16 21.38 -34.01
C LEU A 86 2.03 22.41 -34.08
N HIS A 87 1.85 23.19 -33.00
CA HIS A 87 0.87 24.26 -32.89
C HIS A 87 1.56 25.63 -32.88
N ILE A 88 0.88 26.66 -33.36
CA ILE A 88 1.34 28.04 -33.22
C ILE A 88 1.23 28.47 -31.74
N ARG A 89 2.33 28.92 -31.13
CA ARG A 89 2.31 29.46 -29.75
C ARG A 89 3.12 30.77 -29.64
N ARG A 90 2.59 31.75 -28.91
CA ARG A 90 3.35 32.94 -28.49
C ARG A 90 4.22 32.61 -27.28
N ARG A 91 5.46 33.11 -27.26
CA ARG A 91 6.48 32.80 -26.25
C ARG A 91 6.18 33.31 -24.83
N TYR A 92 5.12 34.11 -24.63
CA TYR A 92 4.91 34.92 -23.41
C TYR A 92 3.82 34.42 -22.42
N GLU A 93 3.16 33.28 -22.65
CA GLU A 93 2.00 32.85 -21.80
C GLU A 93 2.30 31.79 -20.73
N GLU A 94 3.57 31.60 -20.33
CA GLU A 94 3.94 30.77 -19.15
C GLU A 94 4.97 31.49 -18.25
N GLU A 95 4.61 32.66 -17.74
CA GLU A 95 5.20 33.16 -16.50
C GLU A 95 4.67 32.34 -15.32
N ASP A 96 5.44 31.35 -14.86
CA ASP A 96 5.25 30.75 -13.54
C ASP A 96 5.48 31.87 -12.50
N GLU A 97 4.47 32.21 -11.69
CA GLU A 97 4.56 33.20 -10.60
C GLU A 97 5.61 32.76 -9.57
N THR A 98 6.86 33.15 -9.81
CA THR A 98 7.85 33.35 -8.77
C THR A 98 7.72 34.78 -8.26
N GLU A 99 7.45 34.94 -6.97
CA GLU A 99 7.50 36.25 -6.33
C GLU A 99 8.93 36.83 -6.50
N ASP A 100 8.99 38.15 -6.68
CA ASP A 100 10.19 38.99 -6.83
C ASP A 100 10.97 38.94 -8.18
N GLU A 101 10.45 39.61 -9.21
CA GLU A 101 11.09 40.83 -9.75
C GLU A 101 10.19 41.55 -10.77
N LYS A 102 9.80 42.81 -10.49
CA LYS A 102 9.22 43.70 -11.52
C LYS A 102 10.32 44.29 -12.38
N ARG A 103 10.27 44.09 -13.69
CA ARG A 103 11.00 44.93 -14.67
C ARG A 103 10.07 45.36 -15.79
N GLU A 104 9.90 46.68 -15.91
CA GLU A 104 9.28 47.31 -17.07
C GLU A 104 10.29 47.28 -18.23
N GLY A 105 9.84 46.95 -19.44
CA GLY A 105 10.71 46.82 -20.62
C GLY A 105 9.93 46.51 -21.89
N ASP A 106 9.71 47.55 -22.69
CA ASP A 106 9.04 47.55 -23.99
C ASP A 106 9.90 46.86 -25.07
N ASP A 107 9.35 45.89 -25.82
CA ASP A 107 9.66 45.69 -27.26
C ASP A 107 8.66 44.70 -27.92
N ASP A 108 7.88 45.18 -28.89
CA ASP A 108 6.94 44.35 -29.67
C ASP A 108 7.69 43.56 -30.75
N ASN A 109 7.87 42.25 -30.55
CA ASN A 109 8.33 41.36 -31.63
C ASN A 109 7.64 39.99 -31.56
N GLU A 110 6.58 39.82 -32.37
CA GLU A 110 5.75 38.62 -32.45
C GLU A 110 6.46 37.42 -33.13
N ASN A 111 7.51 36.89 -32.49
CA ASN A 111 8.09 35.60 -32.86
C ASN A 111 7.11 34.47 -32.55
N THR A 112 6.27 34.18 -33.54
CA THR A 112 5.27 33.12 -33.55
C THR A 112 5.92 31.82 -33.99
N GLU A 113 6.21 30.93 -33.04
CA GLU A 113 6.98 29.70 -33.27
C GLU A 113 6.04 28.48 -33.28
N LEU A 114 6.25 27.53 -34.21
CA LEU A 114 5.50 26.27 -34.25
C LEU A 114 6.10 25.30 -33.22
N LEU A 115 5.44 25.16 -32.08
CA LEU A 115 5.87 24.34 -30.95
C LEU A 115 4.84 23.25 -30.65
N PRO A 116 5.26 22.05 -30.21
CA PRO A 116 4.32 21.02 -29.77
C PRO A 116 3.59 21.47 -28.50
N GLY A 117 2.37 20.97 -28.26
CA GLY A 117 1.64 21.26 -27.02
C GLY A 117 2.40 20.75 -25.78
N PRO A 118 2.23 21.34 -24.58
CA PRO A 118 2.97 20.97 -23.36
C PRO A 118 3.05 19.46 -23.08
N ALA A 119 1.96 18.72 -23.29
CA ALA A 119 1.94 17.27 -23.08
C ALA A 119 2.72 16.50 -24.15
N VAL A 120 2.76 17.01 -25.39
CA VAL A 120 3.53 16.45 -26.51
C VAL A 120 5.02 16.72 -26.32
N GLU A 121 5.40 17.94 -25.95
CA GLU A 121 6.79 18.34 -25.67
C GLU A 121 7.41 17.46 -24.57
N PHE A 122 6.74 17.39 -23.41
CA PHE A 122 7.20 16.57 -22.30
C PHE A 122 7.12 15.06 -22.62
N GLY A 123 6.07 14.63 -23.33
CA GLY A 123 5.91 13.26 -23.78
C GLY A 123 7.05 12.79 -24.70
N GLN A 124 7.47 13.63 -25.66
CA GLN A 124 8.63 13.37 -26.53
C GLN A 124 9.90 13.17 -25.70
N MET A 125 10.16 14.05 -24.72
CA MET A 125 11.32 13.91 -23.84
C MET A 125 11.31 12.59 -23.05
N LEU A 126 10.15 12.16 -22.53
CA LEU A 126 10.02 10.87 -21.82
C LEU A 126 10.32 9.64 -22.69
N THR A 127 10.15 9.69 -24.02
CA THR A 127 10.42 8.53 -24.91
C THR A 127 11.90 8.10 -24.94
N LEU A 128 12.79 8.93 -24.40
CA LEU A 128 14.22 8.65 -24.20
C LEU A 128 14.48 7.82 -22.92
N PHE A 129 13.54 7.80 -21.97
CA PHE A 129 13.67 7.19 -20.65
C PHE A 129 12.76 5.98 -20.43
N THR A 130 11.82 5.71 -21.34
CA THR A 130 10.92 4.56 -21.28
C THR A 130 11.26 3.50 -22.34
N ARG A 131 10.97 2.23 -22.03
CA ARG A 131 10.93 1.14 -23.03
C ARG A 131 9.52 0.87 -23.56
N GLN A 132 8.49 1.27 -22.80
CA GLN A 132 7.08 1.23 -23.21
C GLN A 132 6.67 2.55 -23.90
N PRO A 133 5.64 2.54 -24.76
CA PRO A 133 5.10 3.77 -25.35
C PRO A 133 4.71 4.80 -24.29
N VAL A 134 4.94 6.07 -24.62
CA VAL A 134 4.43 7.21 -23.86
C VAL A 134 3.12 7.64 -24.49
N TYR A 135 2.12 7.90 -23.66
CA TYR A 135 0.78 8.25 -24.12
C TYR A 135 0.47 9.71 -23.77
N VAL A 136 -0.10 10.45 -24.71
CA VAL A 136 -0.72 11.75 -24.47
C VAL A 136 -2.22 11.53 -24.29
N LEU A 137 -2.81 12.05 -23.22
CA LEU A 137 -4.25 11.96 -23.00
C LEU A 137 -5.00 12.86 -24.00
N ARG A 138 -5.85 12.26 -24.83
CA ARG A 138 -6.53 12.99 -25.89
C ARG A 138 -7.61 13.92 -25.34
N GLY A 139 -7.56 15.20 -25.74
CA GLY A 139 -8.41 16.26 -25.19
C GLY A 139 -8.03 16.68 -23.77
N GLY A 140 -6.87 16.24 -23.27
CA GLY A 140 -6.30 16.64 -21.99
C GLY A 140 -7.22 16.49 -20.77
N TYR A 141 -6.96 17.32 -19.76
CA TYR A 141 -7.75 17.39 -18.54
C TYR A 141 -9.21 17.78 -18.82
N GLU A 142 -9.48 18.72 -19.73
CA GLU A 142 -10.83 19.24 -19.98
C GLU A 142 -11.77 18.15 -20.49
N CYS A 143 -11.34 17.36 -21.48
CA CYS A 143 -12.16 16.28 -22.02
C CYS A 143 -12.39 15.15 -20.99
N PHE A 144 -11.31 14.67 -20.35
CA PHE A 144 -11.40 13.60 -19.37
C PHE A 144 -12.23 14.01 -18.14
N SER A 145 -12.04 15.22 -17.64
CA SER A 145 -12.76 15.74 -16.46
C SER A 145 -14.23 16.09 -16.75
N GLY A 146 -14.57 16.37 -18.02
CA GLY A 146 -15.96 16.52 -18.48
C GLY A 146 -16.71 15.19 -18.54
N LEU A 147 -16.07 14.13 -19.06
CA LEU A 147 -16.64 12.78 -19.12
C LEU A 147 -16.71 12.13 -17.72
N TYR A 148 -15.59 12.13 -17.01
CA TYR A 148 -15.40 11.41 -15.74
C TYR A 148 -15.17 12.37 -14.57
N HIS A 149 -16.10 13.32 -14.41
CA HIS A 149 -16.08 14.36 -13.38
C HIS A 149 -15.88 13.88 -11.92
N PHE A 150 -16.17 12.61 -11.63
CA PHE A 150 -15.94 11.95 -10.33
C PHE A 150 -14.49 11.47 -10.10
N PHE A 151 -13.62 11.52 -11.12
CA PHE A 151 -12.16 11.32 -10.99
C PHE A 151 -11.35 12.59 -10.77
N ARG A 152 -12.03 13.74 -10.66
CA ARG A 152 -11.41 15.02 -10.32
C ARG A 152 -11.15 15.08 -8.81
N THR A 153 -9.97 15.55 -8.42
CA THR A 153 -9.58 15.72 -7.02
C THR A 153 -8.77 17.01 -6.84
N GLN A 154 -8.71 17.50 -5.60
CA GLN A 154 -7.71 18.46 -5.12
C GLN A 154 -6.69 17.78 -4.18
N LYS A 155 -7.02 16.58 -3.69
CA LYS A 155 -6.16 15.79 -2.83
C LYS A 155 -5.18 14.99 -3.70
N ILE A 156 -3.90 15.22 -3.43
CA ILE A 156 -2.75 14.46 -3.90
C ILE A 156 -2.84 13.02 -3.32
N ILE A 157 -3.38 12.09 -4.11
CA ILE A 157 -3.60 10.68 -3.71
C ILE A 157 -2.48 9.81 -4.29
N TRP A 158 -1.58 9.37 -3.41
CA TRP A 158 -0.33 8.68 -3.78
C TRP A 158 0.10 7.58 -2.82
N MET A 159 -0.54 7.47 -1.66
CA MET A 159 -0.10 6.47 -0.69
C MET A 159 -0.62 5.09 -1.06
N PRO A 160 0.21 4.03 -1.00
CA PRO A 160 -0.25 2.67 -1.26
C PRO A 160 -1.51 2.32 -0.47
N GLN A 161 -1.66 2.78 0.78
CA GLN A 161 -2.87 2.58 1.60
C GLN A 161 -4.13 3.27 1.03
N GLU A 162 -3.99 4.44 0.40
CA GLU A 162 -5.10 5.15 -0.26
C GLU A 162 -5.44 4.52 -1.62
N LEU A 163 -4.42 4.00 -2.31
CA LEU A 163 -4.53 3.32 -3.59
C LEU A 163 -5.09 1.89 -3.43
N ASP A 164 -4.75 1.19 -2.33
CA ASP A 164 -5.31 -0.10 -1.92
C ASP A 164 -6.79 0.03 -1.52
N ALA A 165 -7.15 1.15 -0.86
CA ALA A 165 -8.53 1.45 -0.44
C ALA A 165 -9.41 2.00 -1.57
N PHE A 166 -8.82 2.37 -2.72
CA PHE A 166 -9.54 2.88 -3.88
C PHE A 166 -10.57 1.86 -4.36
N GLN A 167 -11.85 2.26 -4.37
CA GLN A 167 -12.94 1.45 -4.91
C GLN A 167 -13.05 1.70 -6.42
N PRO A 168 -12.72 0.70 -7.27
CA PRO A 168 -12.78 0.84 -8.71
C PRO A 168 -14.23 0.84 -9.19
N TYR A 169 -14.50 1.61 -10.23
CA TYR A 169 -15.76 1.57 -10.97
C TYR A 169 -15.78 0.35 -11.93
N PRO A 170 -16.95 -0.08 -12.40
CA PRO A 170 -17.09 -1.04 -13.50
C PRO A 170 -16.24 -0.65 -14.73
N ALA A 171 -15.71 -1.63 -15.46
CA ALA A 171 -14.99 -1.37 -16.71
C ALA A 171 -15.96 -0.86 -17.79
N GLU A 172 -15.58 0.18 -18.51
CA GLU A 172 -16.39 0.76 -19.59
C GLU A 172 -16.06 0.05 -20.90
N ILE A 173 -17.02 -0.72 -21.42
CA ILE A 173 -16.84 -1.52 -22.64
C ILE A 173 -17.33 -0.76 -23.87
N MET A 174 -18.38 0.05 -23.72
CA MET A 174 -18.88 0.93 -24.77
C MET A 174 -19.07 2.33 -24.17
N PRO A 175 -18.32 3.35 -24.63
CA PRO A 175 -18.29 4.68 -24.02
C PRO A 175 -19.67 5.28 -23.78
N GLY A 176 -19.94 5.66 -22.52
CA GLY A 176 -21.19 6.24 -22.04
C GLY A 176 -22.42 5.33 -22.10
N LYS A 177 -22.24 4.03 -22.34
CA LYS A 177 -23.35 3.11 -22.70
C LYS A 177 -23.34 1.79 -21.93
N ILE A 178 -22.23 1.04 -21.96
CA ILE A 178 -22.17 -0.33 -21.40
C ILE A 178 -20.98 -0.45 -20.47
N PHE A 179 -21.29 -0.83 -19.22
CA PHE A 179 -20.33 -1.08 -18.17
C PHE A 179 -20.36 -2.56 -17.75
N LEU A 180 -19.19 -3.12 -17.47
CA LEU A 180 -18.97 -4.50 -17.03
C LEU A 180 -18.41 -4.50 -15.60
N GLY A 181 -19.13 -5.08 -14.65
CA GLY A 181 -18.80 -4.96 -13.22
C GLY A 181 -19.07 -6.20 -12.38
N LYS A 182 -18.80 -6.07 -11.08
CA LYS A 182 -19.08 -7.05 -10.03
C LYS A 182 -20.43 -6.78 -9.36
N PHE A 183 -21.00 -7.81 -8.74
CA PHE A 183 -22.19 -7.66 -7.88
C PHE A 183 -22.05 -6.55 -6.81
N SER A 184 -20.87 -6.42 -6.18
CA SER A 184 -20.62 -5.36 -5.19
C SER A 184 -20.75 -3.94 -5.77
N GLN A 185 -20.30 -3.72 -7.01
CA GLN A 185 -20.41 -2.44 -7.71
C GLN A 185 -21.87 -2.16 -8.12
N ALA A 186 -22.63 -3.21 -8.47
CA ALA A 186 -24.06 -3.15 -8.77
C ALA A 186 -24.96 -2.96 -7.51
N CYS A 187 -24.37 -2.90 -6.32
CA CYS A 187 -25.04 -2.53 -5.07
C CYS A 187 -24.63 -1.13 -4.57
N ASP A 188 -23.69 -0.44 -5.23
CA ASP A 188 -23.16 0.86 -4.77
C ASP A 188 -23.96 2.05 -5.35
N ALA A 189 -24.63 2.79 -4.47
CA ALA A 189 -25.43 3.96 -4.82
C ALA A 189 -24.64 5.11 -5.46
N LYS A 190 -23.34 5.26 -5.12
CA LYS A 190 -22.46 6.27 -5.71
C LYS A 190 -22.17 5.92 -7.17
N ILE A 191 -21.84 4.66 -7.45
CA ILE A 191 -21.57 4.17 -8.81
C ILE A 191 -22.81 4.38 -9.72
N HIS A 192 -24.01 4.09 -9.21
CA HIS A 192 -25.26 4.35 -9.94
C HIS A 192 -25.45 5.82 -10.31
N LYS A 193 -25.19 6.73 -9.36
CA LYS A 193 -25.33 8.18 -9.55
C LYS A 193 -24.29 8.73 -10.53
N ASP A 194 -23.03 8.35 -10.34
CA ASP A 194 -21.88 8.89 -11.09
C ASP A 194 -21.90 8.41 -12.56
N LEU A 195 -22.19 7.13 -12.80
CA LEU A 195 -22.31 6.53 -14.13
C LEU A 195 -23.71 6.66 -14.75
N LYS A 196 -24.70 7.14 -13.99
CA LYS A 196 -26.10 7.31 -14.41
C LYS A 196 -26.74 6.01 -14.91
N ILE A 197 -26.48 4.90 -14.22
CA ILE A 197 -27.00 3.57 -14.55
C ILE A 197 -28.54 3.58 -14.56
N LYS A 198 -29.13 3.01 -15.61
CA LYS A 198 -30.59 2.91 -15.80
C LYS A 198 -31.09 1.49 -16.00
N ALA A 199 -30.23 0.54 -16.38
CA ALA A 199 -30.63 -0.83 -16.64
C ALA A 199 -29.58 -1.83 -16.17
N HIS A 200 -30.03 -2.97 -15.65
CA HIS A 200 -29.20 -4.05 -15.10
C HIS A 200 -29.35 -5.34 -15.89
N VAL A 201 -28.21 -5.94 -16.27
CA VAL A 201 -28.13 -7.34 -16.71
C VAL A 201 -27.36 -8.11 -15.64
N ASN A 202 -28.08 -8.78 -14.76
CA ASN A 202 -27.54 -9.54 -13.65
C ASN A 202 -27.42 -11.02 -14.04
N VAL A 203 -26.20 -11.54 -14.15
CA VAL A 203 -25.91 -12.96 -14.46
C VAL A 203 -25.30 -13.62 -13.22
N SER A 204 -26.06 -13.63 -12.12
CA SER A 204 -25.70 -14.23 -10.84
C SER A 204 -26.94 -14.75 -10.08
N MET A 205 -26.75 -15.52 -9.01
CA MET A 205 -27.86 -16.05 -8.21
C MET A 205 -28.47 -14.97 -7.30
N GLU A 206 -27.62 -14.05 -6.89
CA GLU A 206 -27.87 -12.95 -5.97
C GLU A 206 -28.73 -11.85 -6.62
N ALA A 207 -29.64 -11.24 -5.86
CA ALA A 207 -30.48 -10.14 -6.32
C ALA A 207 -29.92 -8.78 -5.84
N THR A 208 -29.91 -7.78 -6.72
CA THR A 208 -29.53 -6.40 -6.36
C THR A 208 -30.71 -5.62 -5.75
N PRO A 209 -30.47 -4.62 -4.89
CA PRO A 209 -31.54 -3.75 -4.37
C PRO A 209 -32.13 -2.79 -5.42
N TYR A 210 -31.48 -2.65 -6.57
CA TYR A 210 -31.94 -1.82 -7.69
C TYR A 210 -32.85 -2.58 -8.64
N PHE A 211 -33.89 -1.90 -9.15
CA PHE A 211 -34.83 -2.37 -10.17
C PHE A 211 -35.58 -3.67 -9.80
N VAL A 212 -35.76 -3.95 -8.49
CA VAL A 212 -36.47 -5.14 -8.01
C VAL A 212 -37.94 -5.11 -8.43
N GLY A 213 -38.37 -6.11 -9.19
CA GLY A 213 -39.74 -6.20 -9.73
C GLY A 213 -39.98 -5.36 -10.99
N ASP A 214 -38.98 -4.62 -11.46
CA ASP A 214 -39.03 -3.82 -12.70
C ASP A 214 -38.39 -4.60 -13.84
N ALA A 215 -39.21 -5.35 -14.58
CA ALA A 215 -38.76 -6.17 -15.71
C ALA A 215 -38.28 -5.34 -16.93
N ASP A 216 -38.66 -4.06 -17.01
CA ASP A 216 -38.22 -3.16 -18.08
C ASP A 216 -36.77 -2.71 -17.85
N ASN A 217 -36.31 -2.60 -16.59
CA ASN A 217 -34.95 -2.15 -16.25
C ASN A 217 -34.06 -3.24 -15.61
N LEU A 218 -34.58 -4.44 -15.28
CA LEU A 218 -33.80 -5.56 -14.73
C LEU A 218 -33.99 -6.87 -15.50
N LEU A 219 -32.94 -7.30 -16.20
CA LEU A 219 -32.79 -8.67 -16.67
C LEU A 219 -31.98 -9.49 -15.66
N HIS A 220 -32.65 -10.28 -14.82
CA HIS A 220 -32.00 -11.19 -13.86
C HIS A 220 -31.98 -12.64 -14.36
N ILE A 221 -30.79 -13.13 -14.69
CA ILE A 221 -30.51 -14.50 -15.13
C ILE A 221 -29.83 -15.25 -13.97
N LYS A 222 -30.62 -16.04 -13.25
CA LYS A 222 -30.16 -16.85 -12.11
C LYS A 222 -29.43 -18.09 -12.59
N ILE A 223 -28.10 -18.01 -12.60
CA ILE A 223 -27.17 -19.07 -13.02
C ILE A 223 -26.01 -19.12 -12.02
N GLU A 224 -25.60 -20.31 -11.60
CA GLU A 224 -24.41 -20.57 -10.78
C GLU A 224 -23.11 -20.36 -11.57
N ASP A 225 -21.97 -20.07 -10.90
CA ASP A 225 -20.66 -19.96 -11.55
C ASP A 225 -19.99 -21.34 -11.76
N ALA A 226 -20.75 -22.29 -12.30
CA ALA A 226 -20.32 -23.68 -12.49
C ALA A 226 -20.07 -24.01 -13.96
N SER A 227 -19.10 -24.89 -14.24
CA SER A 227 -18.69 -25.26 -15.60
C SER A 227 -19.75 -26.02 -16.39
N TYR A 228 -20.77 -26.56 -15.74
CA TYR A 228 -21.92 -27.22 -16.36
C TYR A 228 -23.07 -26.26 -16.71
N SER A 229 -23.07 -25.03 -16.20
CA SER A 229 -24.18 -24.09 -16.36
C SER A 229 -24.08 -23.34 -17.70
N SER A 230 -25.09 -23.51 -18.56
CA SER A 230 -25.08 -22.92 -19.91
C SER A 230 -25.78 -21.56 -19.98
N LEU A 231 -25.01 -20.52 -20.31
CA LEU A 231 -25.53 -19.18 -20.60
C LEU A 231 -26.12 -19.07 -22.01
N PHE A 232 -25.87 -20.04 -22.90
CA PHE A 232 -26.18 -19.97 -24.34
C PHE A 232 -27.66 -19.71 -24.64
N GLY A 233 -28.58 -20.36 -23.90
CA GLY A 233 -30.02 -20.18 -24.06
C GLY A 233 -30.52 -18.76 -23.77
N PHE A 234 -29.74 -17.97 -23.03
CA PHE A 234 -30.09 -16.61 -22.63
C PHE A 234 -29.49 -15.54 -23.55
N PHE A 235 -28.49 -15.84 -24.39
CA PHE A 235 -27.82 -14.85 -25.24
C PHE A 235 -28.80 -14.05 -26.10
N ARG A 236 -29.79 -14.68 -26.74
CA ARG A 236 -30.81 -13.96 -27.53
C ARG A 236 -31.59 -12.94 -26.69
N HIS A 237 -31.94 -13.28 -25.45
CA HIS A 237 -32.68 -12.39 -24.55
C HIS A 237 -31.79 -11.25 -24.02
N ILE A 238 -30.55 -11.56 -23.63
CA ILE A 238 -29.53 -10.58 -23.25
C ILE A 238 -29.33 -9.56 -24.37
N CYS A 239 -29.08 -10.04 -25.60
CA CYS A 239 -28.80 -9.17 -26.73
C CYS A 239 -29.96 -8.22 -27.03
N HIS A 240 -31.18 -8.75 -27.06
CA HIS A 240 -32.38 -7.96 -27.33
C HIS A 240 -32.63 -6.89 -26.24
N PHE A 241 -32.51 -7.27 -24.96
CA PHE A 241 -32.67 -6.33 -23.83
C PHE A 241 -31.61 -5.21 -23.90
N MET A 242 -30.35 -5.56 -24.13
CA MET A 242 -29.26 -4.58 -24.22
C MET A 242 -29.44 -3.64 -25.43
N GLU A 243 -29.81 -4.16 -26.59
CA GLU A 243 -30.07 -3.36 -27.79
C GLU A 243 -31.20 -2.34 -27.56
N LEU A 244 -32.30 -2.77 -26.95
CA LEU A 244 -33.45 -1.92 -26.64
C LEU A 244 -33.05 -0.75 -25.72
N HIS A 245 -32.25 -1.02 -24.68
CA HIS A 245 -31.72 0.04 -23.81
C HIS A 245 -30.72 0.97 -24.51
N LEU A 246 -29.92 0.48 -25.47
CA LEU A 246 -29.07 1.36 -26.29
C LEU A 246 -29.91 2.30 -27.16
N GLN A 247 -31.02 1.83 -27.75
CA GLN A 247 -31.95 2.66 -28.51
C GLN A 247 -32.60 3.74 -27.61
N LEU A 248 -32.95 3.38 -26.37
CA LEU A 248 -33.47 4.31 -25.35
C LEU A 248 -32.41 5.26 -24.75
N ARG A 249 -31.13 5.15 -25.16
CA ARG A 249 -29.99 5.88 -24.58
C ARG A 249 -29.88 5.69 -23.06
N SER A 250 -30.15 4.48 -22.59
CA SER A 250 -29.96 4.06 -21.21
C SER A 250 -28.55 3.53 -21.00
N VAL A 251 -27.98 3.82 -19.82
CA VAL A 251 -26.68 3.27 -19.43
C VAL A 251 -26.92 1.91 -18.76
N ILE A 252 -26.24 0.88 -19.27
CA ILE A 252 -26.44 -0.52 -18.90
C ILE A 252 -25.24 -0.99 -18.06
N LEU A 253 -25.53 -1.56 -16.90
CA LEU A 253 -24.53 -2.28 -16.10
C LEU A 253 -24.76 -3.80 -16.24
N VAL A 254 -23.78 -4.49 -16.83
CA VAL A 254 -23.75 -5.95 -16.96
C VAL A 254 -22.82 -6.51 -15.90
N PHE A 255 -23.30 -7.41 -15.04
CA PHE A 255 -22.50 -7.90 -13.92
C PHE A 255 -22.81 -9.35 -13.54
N SER A 256 -21.85 -9.93 -12.82
CA SER A 256 -21.94 -11.25 -12.19
C SER A 256 -21.20 -11.19 -10.85
N THR A 257 -21.20 -12.27 -10.07
CA THR A 257 -20.57 -12.32 -8.73
C THR A 257 -19.15 -11.74 -8.71
N GLN A 258 -18.31 -12.07 -9.70
CA GLN A 258 -16.94 -11.55 -9.83
C GLN A 258 -16.68 -10.64 -11.04
N GLY A 259 -17.64 -10.48 -11.96
CA GLY A 259 -17.51 -9.61 -13.13
C GLY A 259 -16.59 -10.12 -14.25
N ILE A 260 -16.01 -11.32 -14.13
CA ILE A 260 -14.92 -11.81 -15.01
C ILE A 260 -15.39 -12.87 -16.02
N SER A 261 -16.33 -13.75 -15.66
CA SER A 261 -16.74 -14.91 -16.45
C SER A 261 -18.10 -14.71 -17.13
N ARG A 262 -19.20 -15.03 -16.44
CA ARG A 262 -20.58 -15.02 -16.97
C ARG A 262 -21.00 -13.67 -17.57
N SER A 263 -20.71 -12.56 -16.90
CA SER A 263 -21.01 -11.21 -17.40
C SER A 263 -20.16 -10.81 -18.59
N SER A 264 -18.89 -11.22 -18.64
CA SER A 264 -18.02 -11.00 -19.81
C SER A 264 -18.53 -11.79 -21.01
N ALA A 265 -18.94 -13.05 -20.82
CA ALA A 265 -19.54 -13.86 -21.88
C ALA A 265 -20.85 -13.27 -22.41
N ALA A 266 -21.69 -12.70 -21.54
CA ALA A 266 -22.89 -11.95 -21.94
C ALA A 266 -22.54 -10.72 -22.81
N VAL A 267 -21.56 -9.92 -22.40
CA VAL A 267 -21.10 -8.74 -23.17
C VAL A 267 -20.46 -9.14 -24.50
N VAL A 268 -19.63 -10.19 -24.53
CA VAL A 268 -19.00 -10.68 -25.77
C VAL A 268 -20.05 -11.21 -26.74
N ALA A 269 -21.04 -11.98 -26.27
CA ALA A 269 -22.15 -12.44 -27.10
C ALA A 269 -22.97 -11.27 -27.66
N PHE A 270 -23.21 -10.23 -26.86
CA PHE A 270 -23.84 -8.99 -27.32
C PHE A 270 -23.01 -8.28 -28.40
N LEU A 271 -21.71 -8.07 -28.18
CA LEU A 271 -20.84 -7.39 -29.16
C LEU A 271 -20.75 -8.17 -30.48
N MET A 272 -20.62 -9.51 -30.43
CA MET A 272 -20.65 -10.35 -31.63
C MET A 272 -21.97 -10.20 -32.41
N HIS A 273 -23.11 -10.11 -31.71
CA HIS A 273 -24.41 -9.92 -32.35
C HIS A 273 -24.58 -8.50 -32.92
N TYR A 274 -24.21 -7.48 -32.14
CA TYR A 274 -24.44 -6.07 -32.45
C TYR A 274 -23.49 -5.54 -33.54
N ASN A 275 -22.25 -6.03 -33.59
CA ASN A 275 -21.26 -5.64 -34.61
C ASN A 275 -21.24 -6.59 -35.83
N GLU A 276 -22.03 -7.67 -35.84
CA GLU A 276 -21.94 -8.78 -36.80
C GLU A 276 -20.54 -9.44 -36.85
N GLU A 277 -19.85 -9.51 -35.71
CA GLU A 277 -18.46 -9.97 -35.60
C GLU A 277 -18.31 -11.41 -35.11
N THR A 278 -17.31 -12.12 -35.64
CA THR A 278 -16.90 -13.43 -35.12
C THR A 278 -16.08 -13.28 -33.85
N LEU A 279 -16.13 -14.28 -32.95
CA LEU A 279 -15.36 -14.34 -31.69
C LEU A 279 -13.83 -14.10 -31.87
N LYS A 280 -13.28 -14.40 -33.06
CA LYS A 280 -11.86 -14.20 -33.42
C LYS A 280 -11.68 -12.94 -34.28
N GLY A 281 -12.24 -11.80 -33.84
CA GLY A 281 -12.33 -10.55 -34.60
C GLY A 281 -11.03 -10.13 -35.30
N ARG A 282 -11.15 -9.55 -36.51
CA ARG A 282 -10.00 -9.08 -37.30
C ARG A 282 -9.22 -8.02 -36.51
N GLY A 283 -7.95 -8.29 -36.24
CA GLY A 283 -7.02 -7.35 -35.60
C GLY A 283 -6.65 -6.17 -36.49
N SER A 284 -7.60 -5.30 -36.81
CA SER A 284 -7.41 -4.14 -37.69
C SER A 284 -8.31 -2.94 -37.35
N ARG A 285 -8.88 -2.90 -36.13
CA ARG A 285 -9.65 -1.75 -35.62
C ARG A 285 -9.72 -1.67 -34.09
N ALA A 286 -8.67 -2.13 -33.42
CA ALA A 286 -8.64 -2.29 -31.97
C ALA A 286 -7.94 -1.12 -31.25
N ASP A 287 -8.59 0.05 -31.26
CA ASP A 287 -8.23 1.22 -30.41
C ASP A 287 -9.21 1.40 -29.22
N TYR A 288 -10.04 0.38 -28.91
CA TYR A 288 -11.10 0.48 -27.89
C TYR A 288 -11.15 -0.69 -26.89
N ALA A 289 -10.17 -1.58 -26.89
CA ALA A 289 -10.09 -2.66 -25.91
C ALA A 289 -8.63 -3.00 -25.56
N GLY A 290 -8.18 -2.52 -24.40
CA GLY A 290 -6.99 -3.06 -23.75
C GLY A 290 -7.16 -4.56 -23.45
N PRO A 291 -6.06 -5.32 -23.26
CA PRO A 291 -6.12 -6.77 -23.18
C PRO A 291 -7.01 -7.24 -22.02
N PHE A 292 -8.00 -8.08 -22.35
CA PHE A 292 -8.86 -8.77 -21.37
C PHE A 292 -8.01 -9.44 -20.27
N PRO A 293 -8.47 -9.44 -19.01
CA PRO A 293 -7.71 -10.00 -17.89
C PRO A 293 -7.73 -11.53 -17.92
N VAL A 294 -6.88 -12.12 -18.78
CA VAL A 294 -6.53 -13.54 -18.72
C VAL A 294 -5.57 -13.73 -17.56
N GLY A 295 -6.09 -14.29 -16.45
CA GLY A 295 -5.26 -14.71 -15.33
C GLY A 295 -4.29 -15.81 -15.78
N SER A 296 -3.00 -15.64 -15.49
CA SER A 296 -1.96 -16.61 -15.83
C SER A 296 -2.09 -17.90 -15.01
N SER A 297 -2.76 -18.90 -15.57
CA SER A 297 -2.60 -20.30 -15.14
C SER A 297 -1.32 -20.87 -15.77
N GLY A 298 -0.59 -21.69 -15.00
CA GLY A 298 0.70 -22.22 -15.40
C GLY A 298 0.61 -23.20 -16.58
N SER A 299 1.70 -23.24 -17.36
CA SER A 299 1.91 -24.21 -18.44
C SER A 299 1.79 -25.65 -17.95
N ALA A 300 0.83 -26.40 -18.51
CA ALA A 300 0.81 -27.85 -18.50
C ALA A 300 0.62 -28.33 -19.94
N SER A 301 1.68 -28.91 -20.52
CA SER A 301 1.64 -29.53 -21.85
C SER A 301 0.77 -30.78 -21.82
N PRO A 302 -0.10 -31.02 -22.83
CA PRO A 302 -0.64 -32.34 -23.05
C PRO A 302 0.38 -33.18 -23.83
N GLU A 303 0.94 -34.21 -23.19
CA GLU A 303 1.61 -35.27 -23.94
C GLU A 303 0.57 -36.00 -24.81
N ALA A 304 0.91 -36.22 -26.07
CA ALA A 304 0.12 -37.04 -26.96
C ALA A 304 0.47 -38.51 -26.70
N ASP A 305 -0.53 -39.36 -26.51
CA ASP A 305 -0.36 -40.81 -26.64
C ASP A 305 -1.41 -41.36 -27.60
N GLY A 306 -0.96 -42.20 -28.52
CA GLY A 306 -1.73 -42.62 -29.69
C GLY A 306 -2.08 -44.11 -29.65
N GLY A 307 -3.35 -44.44 -29.84
CA GLY A 307 -3.83 -45.81 -30.03
C GLY A 307 -4.94 -45.85 -31.09
N GLY A 308 -4.72 -46.62 -32.16
CA GLY A 308 -5.61 -46.65 -33.34
C GLY A 308 -6.36 -47.97 -33.58
N GLY A 309 -7.12 -48.01 -34.69
CA GLY A 309 -8.05 -49.07 -35.09
C GLY A 309 -9.51 -48.60 -34.90
N GLY A 310 -10.35 -48.40 -35.92
CA GLY A 310 -10.69 -49.29 -37.04
C GLY A 310 -11.98 -50.06 -36.66
N GLY A 311 -13.09 -50.08 -37.41
CA GLY A 311 -13.47 -49.48 -38.69
C GLY A 311 -14.93 -49.86 -39.04
N ALA A 312 -15.34 -49.70 -40.30
CA ALA A 312 -16.56 -50.26 -40.95
C ALA A 312 -17.98 -49.67 -40.64
N SER A 313 -18.49 -48.94 -41.65
CA SER A 313 -19.82 -49.05 -42.31
C SER A 313 -21.16 -49.02 -41.52
N GLY A 314 -22.07 -48.11 -41.93
CA GLY A 314 -23.51 -48.24 -41.67
C GLY A 314 -24.40 -47.01 -41.93
N ARG A 315 -24.91 -46.84 -43.16
CA ARG A 315 -26.12 -46.06 -43.54
C ARG A 315 -27.04 -47.02 -44.33
N PRO A 316 -28.39 -46.95 -44.27
CA PRO A 316 -29.22 -45.79 -44.66
C PRO A 316 -30.40 -45.51 -43.68
N GLY A 317 -31.37 -44.60 -43.89
CA GLY A 317 -31.72 -43.75 -45.05
C GLY A 317 -32.78 -42.66 -44.71
N LEU A 318 -33.29 -41.96 -45.73
CA LEU A 318 -34.22 -40.81 -45.64
C LEU A 318 -35.72 -41.21 -45.68
N GLN A 319 -36.57 -40.40 -45.04
CA GLN A 319 -37.92 -39.97 -45.49
C GLN A 319 -38.37 -38.78 -44.59
N LEU A 320 -38.56 -37.56 -45.09
CA LEU A 320 -39.68 -36.98 -45.89
C LEU A 320 -40.84 -36.38 -45.04
N HIS A 321 -41.04 -35.07 -45.24
CA HIS A 321 -42.03 -34.09 -44.70
C HIS A 321 -43.47 -34.27 -45.28
N PRO A 322 -44.50 -33.37 -45.12
CA PRO A 322 -44.87 -32.28 -44.14
C PRO A 322 -46.41 -32.37 -43.73
N PRO A 323 -47.30 -31.33 -43.74
CA PRO A 323 -47.42 -30.01 -43.03
C PRO A 323 -48.75 -29.77 -42.22
N HIS A 324 -48.95 -28.52 -41.72
CA HIS A 324 -50.21 -27.83 -41.32
C HIS A 324 -50.86 -28.12 -39.94
N SER A 325 -51.84 -27.33 -39.47
CA SER A 325 -51.79 -25.94 -38.93
C SER A 325 -53.19 -25.49 -38.45
N TRP A 326 -53.33 -24.99 -37.20
CA TRP A 326 -54.51 -24.27 -36.63
C TRP A 326 -55.80 -25.08 -36.31
N LEU A 327 -56.76 -24.66 -35.44
CA LEU A 327 -56.79 -23.48 -34.51
C LEU A 327 -57.20 -23.79 -33.03
N PRO A 328 -58.48 -23.78 -32.51
CA PRO A 328 -58.68 -23.28 -31.13
C PRO A 328 -59.57 -24.09 -30.14
N ALA A 329 -59.65 -23.54 -28.91
CA ALA A 329 -60.47 -23.87 -27.74
C ALA A 329 -59.88 -24.93 -26.77
N ALA A 330 -60.05 -24.85 -25.44
CA ALA A 330 -60.93 -23.98 -24.64
C ALA A 330 -60.25 -23.48 -23.33
N ARG A 331 -60.86 -22.48 -22.67
CA ARG A 331 -60.45 -22.00 -21.33
C ARG A 331 -60.71 -23.08 -20.27
N GLY A 332 -59.77 -23.26 -19.35
CA GLY A 332 -59.89 -24.21 -18.24
C GLY A 332 -59.15 -23.76 -16.99
N VAL A 333 -59.80 -22.89 -16.20
CA VAL A 333 -59.68 -22.67 -14.74
C VAL A 333 -58.28 -22.78 -14.11
N ASP A 334 -57.76 -21.64 -13.64
CA ASP A 334 -56.65 -21.58 -12.71
C ASP A 334 -56.91 -22.45 -11.46
N LYS A 335 -55.93 -23.30 -11.14
CA LYS A 335 -55.80 -23.88 -9.80
C LYS A 335 -54.59 -23.24 -9.14
N ASP A 336 -54.83 -22.49 -8.08
CA ASP A 336 -53.78 -21.93 -7.24
C ASP A 336 -52.82 -23.03 -6.79
N MET A 337 -51.59 -22.98 -7.30
CA MET A 337 -50.49 -23.78 -6.77
C MET A 337 -50.04 -23.14 -5.46
N GLN A 338 -50.77 -23.42 -4.38
CA GLN A 338 -50.33 -23.05 -3.03
C GLN A 338 -48.97 -23.70 -2.76
N SER A 339 -47.96 -22.85 -2.54
CA SER A 339 -46.66 -23.30 -2.04
C SER A 339 -46.88 -24.10 -0.75
N PRO A 340 -46.17 -25.23 -0.55
CA PRO A 340 -46.31 -26.00 0.68
C PRO A 340 -45.99 -25.11 1.89
N PRO A 341 -46.63 -25.33 3.04
CA PRO A 341 -46.31 -24.58 4.25
C PRO A 341 -44.83 -24.76 4.58
N PRO A 342 -44.16 -23.75 5.16
CA PRO A 342 -42.77 -23.87 5.56
C PRO A 342 -42.64 -25.05 6.54
N ASP A 343 -41.83 -26.03 6.17
CA ASP A 343 -41.50 -27.19 7.00
C ASP A 343 -40.27 -26.85 7.83
N PRO A 344 -40.42 -26.40 9.10
CA PRO A 344 -39.31 -25.87 9.86
C PRO A 344 -38.32 -26.96 10.24
N LEU A 345 -38.77 -28.23 10.26
CA LEU A 345 -37.94 -29.39 10.53
C LEU A 345 -37.14 -29.77 9.28
N GLY A 346 -37.77 -29.79 8.11
CA GLY A 346 -37.09 -29.98 6.82
C GLY A 346 -36.05 -28.89 6.53
N ASP A 347 -36.34 -27.63 6.87
CA ASP A 347 -35.37 -26.53 6.80
C ASP A 347 -34.23 -26.70 7.81
N CYS A 348 -34.51 -27.13 9.05
CA CYS A 348 -33.47 -27.42 10.03
C CYS A 348 -32.57 -28.60 9.62
N LEU A 349 -33.14 -29.64 8.98
CA LEU A 349 -32.38 -30.79 8.49
C LEU A 349 -31.46 -30.41 7.31
N ARG A 350 -31.96 -29.61 6.35
CA ARG A 350 -31.12 -29.05 5.27
C ARG A 350 -29.97 -28.20 5.82
N ASN A 351 -30.29 -27.25 6.70
CA ASN A 351 -29.27 -26.40 7.35
C ASN A 351 -28.24 -27.22 8.15
N TRP A 352 -28.63 -28.36 8.72
CA TRP A 352 -27.73 -29.27 9.41
C TRP A 352 -26.83 -30.06 8.45
N GLU A 353 -27.35 -30.50 7.31
CA GLU A 353 -26.57 -31.16 6.25
C GLU A 353 -25.55 -30.20 5.61
N ASP A 354 -25.95 -28.96 5.33
CA ASP A 354 -25.06 -27.89 4.85
C ASP A 354 -23.94 -27.62 5.86
N LEU A 355 -24.28 -27.44 7.15
CA LEU A 355 -23.32 -27.23 8.22
C LEU A 355 -22.38 -28.42 8.41
N GLN A 356 -22.87 -29.64 8.22
CA GLN A 356 -22.08 -30.87 8.30
C GLN A 356 -21.11 -30.99 7.12
N GLN A 357 -21.48 -30.51 5.94
CA GLN A 357 -20.61 -30.44 4.77
C GLN A 357 -19.51 -29.37 4.95
N ASP A 358 -19.87 -28.18 5.42
CA ASP A 358 -18.90 -27.13 5.78
C ASP A 358 -17.92 -27.60 6.85
N PHE A 359 -18.38 -28.32 7.87
CA PHE A 359 -17.53 -28.89 8.91
C PHE A 359 -16.50 -29.89 8.35
N GLN A 360 -16.89 -30.74 7.39
CA GLN A 360 -15.95 -31.63 6.68
C GLN A 360 -14.90 -30.84 5.88
N GLY A 361 -15.32 -29.75 5.20
CA GLY A 361 -14.40 -28.83 4.51
C GLY A 361 -13.38 -28.18 5.45
N ILE A 362 -13.81 -27.77 6.65
CA ILE A 362 -12.93 -27.24 7.71
C ILE A 362 -11.93 -28.30 8.19
N GLN A 363 -12.39 -29.54 8.41
CA GLN A 363 -11.52 -30.65 8.85
C GLN A 363 -10.39 -30.93 7.85
N GLU A 364 -10.68 -31.02 6.56
CA GLU A 364 -9.65 -31.28 5.54
C GLU A 364 -8.73 -30.06 5.34
N THR A 365 -9.26 -28.84 5.40
CA THR A 365 -8.46 -27.60 5.39
C THR A 365 -7.46 -27.57 6.56
N HIS A 366 -7.90 -27.94 7.77
CA HIS A 366 -7.03 -28.04 8.94
C HIS A 366 -5.98 -29.15 8.81
N ARG A 367 -6.34 -30.30 8.21
CA ARG A 367 -5.39 -31.39 7.91
C ARG A 367 -4.29 -30.92 6.96
N LEU A 368 -4.66 -30.24 5.87
CA LEU A 368 -3.72 -29.68 4.90
C LEU A 368 -2.81 -28.62 5.55
N TYR A 369 -3.37 -27.73 6.37
CA TYR A 369 -2.61 -26.74 7.13
C TYR A 369 -1.54 -27.40 8.02
N ARG A 370 -1.89 -28.44 8.78
CA ARG A 370 -0.93 -29.18 9.62
C ARG A 370 0.21 -29.80 8.80
N LEU A 371 -0.10 -30.44 7.68
CA LEU A 371 0.93 -31.01 6.78
C LEU A 371 1.88 -29.93 6.26
N LYS A 372 1.36 -28.78 5.82
CA LYS A 372 2.17 -27.65 5.33
C LYS A 372 3.03 -27.02 6.43
N LEU A 373 2.56 -27.00 7.68
CA LEU A 373 3.34 -26.53 8.82
C LEU A 373 4.53 -27.46 9.14
N GLU A 374 4.34 -28.78 9.06
CA GLU A 374 5.42 -29.77 9.24
C GLU A 374 6.46 -29.71 8.09
N GLU A 375 6.02 -29.57 6.84
CA GLU A 375 6.91 -29.35 5.69
C GLU A 375 7.74 -28.07 5.84
N LEU A 376 7.11 -26.96 6.23
CA LEU A 376 7.77 -25.66 6.45
C LEU A 376 8.82 -25.74 7.56
N THR A 377 8.51 -26.45 8.66
CA THR A 377 9.46 -26.65 9.77
C THR A 377 10.69 -27.43 9.30
N LYS A 378 10.50 -28.55 8.57
CA LYS A 378 11.61 -29.35 8.00
C LYS A 378 12.48 -28.52 7.05
N LEU A 379 11.88 -27.65 6.23
CA LEU A 379 12.62 -26.75 5.33
C LEU A 379 13.43 -25.70 6.11
N GLN A 380 12.88 -25.14 7.19
CA GLN A 380 13.60 -24.18 8.05
C GLN A 380 14.84 -24.80 8.71
N ASP A 381 14.72 -26.01 9.27
CA ASP A 381 15.85 -26.72 9.87
C ASP A 381 16.92 -27.05 8.84
N ASN A 382 16.53 -27.60 7.69
CA ASN A 382 17.45 -27.93 6.60
C ASN A 382 18.21 -26.71 6.07
N CYS A 383 17.54 -25.57 5.92
CA CYS A 383 18.15 -24.33 5.47
C CYS A 383 19.11 -23.76 6.54
N THR A 384 18.66 -23.69 7.80
CA THR A 384 19.46 -23.20 8.94
C THR A 384 20.74 -24.01 9.14
N ASN A 385 20.64 -25.34 9.10
CA ASN A 385 21.78 -26.24 9.19
C ASN A 385 22.75 -26.09 8.01
N SER A 386 22.22 -25.92 6.80
CA SER A 386 23.03 -25.74 5.58
C SER A 386 23.79 -24.41 5.56
N ILE A 387 23.14 -23.30 5.96
CA ILE A 387 23.77 -21.98 6.10
C ILE A 387 24.84 -22.03 7.21
N THR A 388 24.54 -22.62 8.36
CA THR A 388 25.50 -22.76 9.47
C THR A 388 26.76 -23.52 9.03
N ARG A 389 26.59 -24.64 8.30
CA ARG A 389 27.69 -25.44 7.74
C ARG A 389 28.50 -24.66 6.70
N GLN A 390 27.84 -23.93 5.80
CA GLN A 390 28.51 -23.07 4.81
C GLN A 390 29.31 -21.95 5.49
N LYS A 391 28.71 -21.21 6.44
CA LYS A 391 29.38 -20.13 7.17
C LYS A 391 30.63 -20.62 7.92
N LYS A 392 30.57 -21.78 8.57
CA LYS A 392 31.74 -22.38 9.24
C LYS A 392 32.89 -22.63 8.25
N ARG A 393 32.61 -23.30 7.12
CA ARG A 393 33.62 -23.52 6.06
C ARG A 393 34.16 -22.22 5.47
N LEU A 394 33.32 -21.20 5.32
CA LEU A 394 33.72 -19.88 4.83
C LEU A 394 34.66 -19.16 5.81
N GLN A 395 34.44 -19.31 7.12
CA GLN A 395 35.36 -18.80 8.15
C GLN A 395 36.70 -19.56 8.17
N GLU A 396 36.68 -20.88 8.00
CA GLU A 396 37.88 -21.71 7.87
C GLU A 396 38.71 -21.29 6.65
N LEU A 397 38.07 -21.15 5.47
CA LEU A 397 38.69 -20.66 4.25
C LEU A 397 39.26 -19.24 4.41
N ALA A 398 38.55 -18.33 5.09
CA ALA A 398 39.02 -16.95 5.29
C ALA A 398 40.29 -16.91 6.15
N LEU A 399 40.37 -17.81 7.14
CA LEU A 399 41.52 -17.94 8.02
C LEU A 399 42.73 -18.57 7.31
N VAL A 400 42.50 -19.50 6.37
CA VAL A 400 43.54 -20.03 5.48
C VAL A 400 44.03 -18.96 4.51
N LEU A 401 43.12 -18.28 3.79
CA LEU A 401 43.45 -17.20 2.85
C LEU A 401 44.28 -16.09 3.51
N LYS A 402 43.89 -15.67 4.73
CA LYS A 402 44.64 -14.69 5.53
C LYS A 402 46.06 -15.17 5.91
N LYS A 403 46.28 -16.48 6.09
CA LYS A 403 47.61 -17.06 6.34
C LYS A 403 48.45 -17.19 5.08
N CYS A 404 47.84 -17.44 3.92
CA CYS A 404 48.56 -17.54 2.64
C CYS A 404 48.93 -16.17 2.05
N ARG A 405 48.16 -15.12 2.37
CA ARG A 405 48.34 -13.74 1.88
C ARG A 405 49.78 -13.19 1.86
N PRO A 406 50.64 -13.42 2.88
CA PRO A 406 52.01 -12.88 2.90
C PRO A 406 52.98 -13.58 1.94
N SER A 407 52.61 -14.75 1.41
CA SER A 407 53.51 -15.65 0.67
C SER A 407 53.09 -15.86 -0.80
N LEU A 408 52.12 -15.08 -1.28
CA LEU A 408 51.53 -15.24 -2.63
C LEU A 408 52.29 -14.40 -3.68
N PRO A 409 52.63 -14.98 -4.84
CA PRO A 409 53.08 -14.24 -6.03
C PRO A 409 52.08 -13.17 -6.50
N PRO A 410 52.54 -12.12 -7.22
CA PRO A 410 51.67 -11.03 -7.68
C PRO A 410 50.47 -11.50 -8.53
N GLU A 411 50.66 -12.41 -9.49
CA GLU A 411 49.54 -12.96 -10.30
C GLU A 411 48.46 -13.63 -9.44
N SER A 412 48.88 -14.39 -8.42
CA SER A 412 47.95 -15.06 -7.49
C SER A 412 47.30 -14.12 -6.48
N THR A 413 47.73 -12.87 -6.41
CA THR A 413 47.17 -11.86 -5.50
C THR A 413 45.83 -11.33 -6.00
N GLU A 414 45.62 -11.23 -7.31
CA GLU A 414 44.31 -10.87 -7.90
C GLU A 414 43.27 -11.96 -7.62
N ALA A 415 43.63 -13.23 -7.85
CA ALA A 415 42.76 -14.38 -7.54
C ALA A 415 42.38 -14.45 -6.04
N ALA A 416 43.29 -14.05 -5.14
CA ALA A 416 43.02 -13.96 -3.71
C ALA A 416 42.04 -12.81 -3.35
N GLN A 417 42.11 -11.68 -4.06
CA GLN A 417 41.17 -10.55 -3.88
C GLN A 417 39.77 -10.89 -4.42
N GLU A 418 39.68 -11.54 -5.58
CA GLU A 418 38.42 -12.02 -6.15
C GLU A 418 37.74 -13.04 -5.23
N LEU A 419 38.51 -13.98 -4.68
CA LEU A 419 37.99 -14.91 -3.67
C LEU A 419 37.49 -14.19 -2.41
N GLU A 420 38.21 -13.19 -1.91
CA GLU A 420 37.78 -12.36 -0.76
C GLU A 420 36.48 -11.59 -1.07
N SER A 421 36.31 -11.11 -2.32
CA SER A 421 35.08 -10.49 -2.82
C SER A 421 33.89 -11.45 -2.82
N GLN A 422 34.02 -12.61 -3.47
CA GLN A 422 32.98 -13.65 -3.52
C GLN A 422 32.58 -14.16 -2.12
N MET A 423 33.56 -14.27 -1.21
CA MET A 423 33.30 -14.65 0.18
C MET A 423 32.48 -13.59 0.91
N LYS A 424 32.72 -12.30 0.66
CA LYS A 424 31.96 -11.17 1.23
C LYS A 424 30.56 -11.07 0.64
N GLU A 425 30.41 -11.25 -0.67
CA GLU A 425 29.11 -11.32 -1.35
C GLU A 425 28.25 -12.46 -0.77
N ARG A 426 28.83 -13.66 -0.66
CA ARG A 426 28.14 -14.84 -0.10
C ARG A 426 27.74 -14.66 1.37
N GLN A 427 28.51 -13.89 2.16
CA GLN A 427 28.09 -13.49 3.51
C GLN A 427 26.86 -12.56 3.49
N GLY A 428 26.77 -11.65 2.52
CA GLY A 428 25.59 -10.81 2.29
C GLY A 428 24.35 -11.65 1.95
N LEU A 429 24.48 -12.56 0.98
CA LEU A 429 23.40 -13.48 0.59
C LEU A 429 22.90 -14.32 1.77
N PHE A 430 23.80 -14.85 2.62
CA PHE A 430 23.37 -15.58 3.83
C PHE A 430 22.65 -14.70 4.84
N PHE A 431 23.00 -13.41 4.98
CA PHE A 431 22.30 -12.48 5.86
C PHE A 431 20.85 -12.25 5.40
N ASP A 432 20.63 -12.15 4.09
CA ASP A 432 19.28 -12.00 3.51
C ASP A 432 18.45 -13.28 3.61
N MET A 433 19.07 -14.47 3.42
CA MET A 433 18.40 -15.76 3.65
C MET A 433 17.99 -15.92 5.12
N GLU A 434 18.87 -15.60 6.06
CA GLU A 434 18.60 -15.64 7.50
C GLU A 434 17.53 -14.64 7.95
N ALA A 435 17.17 -13.63 7.14
CA ALA A 435 16.09 -12.70 7.47
C ALA A 435 14.69 -13.36 7.52
N TYR A 436 14.55 -14.55 6.92
CA TYR A 436 13.30 -15.34 6.85
C TYR A 436 13.36 -16.65 7.65
N LEU A 437 14.45 -16.90 8.39
CA LEU A 437 14.64 -18.10 9.20
C LEU A 437 14.55 -17.79 10.70
N PRO A 438 14.14 -18.78 11.52
CA PRO A 438 14.28 -18.74 12.98
C PRO A 438 15.63 -18.20 13.48
N LYS A 439 15.59 -17.09 14.23
CA LYS A 439 16.77 -16.50 14.88
C LYS A 439 16.81 -16.82 16.38
N LYS A 440 18.01 -17.05 16.89
CA LYS A 440 18.25 -17.21 18.33
C LYS A 440 18.10 -15.86 19.04
N ASN A 441 17.36 -15.85 20.14
CA ASN A 441 17.18 -14.67 20.98
C ASN A 441 18.53 -14.15 21.50
N GLY A 442 18.70 -12.81 21.53
CA GLY A 442 19.81 -12.19 22.26
C GLY A 442 19.71 -12.40 23.77
N LEU A 443 20.82 -12.26 24.50
CA LEU A 443 20.94 -12.60 25.93
C LEU A 443 19.79 -12.07 26.81
N TYR A 444 19.45 -10.78 26.72
CA TYR A 444 18.35 -10.17 27.48
C TYR A 444 16.98 -10.82 27.14
N LEU A 445 16.71 -11.04 25.86
CA LEU A 445 15.45 -11.60 25.41
C LEU A 445 15.33 -13.10 25.77
N SER A 446 16.45 -13.82 25.74
CA SER A 446 16.55 -15.20 26.23
C SER A 446 16.38 -15.30 27.75
N LEU A 447 16.78 -14.28 28.51
CA LEU A 447 16.57 -14.22 29.96
C LEU A 447 15.11 -13.97 30.32
N VAL A 448 14.40 -13.12 29.55
CA VAL A 448 13.00 -12.73 29.82
C VAL A 448 11.98 -13.72 29.25
N LEU A 449 12.20 -14.24 28.04
CA LEU A 449 11.25 -15.13 27.33
C LEU A 449 11.72 -16.58 27.21
N GLY A 450 12.90 -16.92 27.74
CA GLY A 450 13.50 -18.23 27.57
C GLY A 450 13.81 -18.58 26.12
N ASN A 451 13.68 -19.86 25.79
CA ASN A 451 13.97 -20.41 24.46
C ASN A 451 12.83 -20.22 23.44
N VAL A 452 11.80 -19.42 23.75
CA VAL A 452 10.69 -19.15 22.83
C VAL A 452 11.15 -18.28 21.68
N ASN A 453 11.04 -18.77 20.45
CA ASN A 453 11.45 -18.05 19.25
C ASN A 453 10.43 -16.97 18.88
N VAL A 454 10.83 -15.69 18.96
CA VAL A 454 10.01 -14.52 18.58
C VAL A 454 10.22 -14.04 17.14
N THR A 455 10.76 -14.90 16.25
CA THR A 455 11.02 -14.53 14.86
C THR A 455 9.71 -14.45 14.07
N LEU A 456 9.41 -13.25 13.60
CA LEU A 456 8.29 -12.94 12.73
C LEU A 456 8.71 -13.27 11.30
N LEU A 457 8.29 -14.43 10.79
CA LEU A 457 8.77 -14.96 9.51
C LEU A 457 8.28 -14.16 8.29
N SER A 458 7.05 -13.63 8.33
CA SER A 458 6.49 -12.84 7.23
C SER A 458 6.84 -11.35 7.37
N LYS A 459 7.06 -10.69 6.23
CA LYS A 459 7.24 -9.22 6.19
C LYS A 459 6.03 -8.51 6.82
N GLN A 460 4.81 -8.99 6.56
CA GLN A 460 3.58 -8.42 7.09
C GLN A 460 3.48 -8.51 8.62
N ALA A 461 3.89 -9.63 9.25
CA ALA A 461 3.90 -9.76 10.70
C ALA A 461 4.96 -8.85 11.35
N LYS A 462 6.16 -8.77 10.76
CA LYS A 462 7.22 -7.81 11.13
C LYS A 462 6.72 -6.37 11.13
N PHE A 463 6.00 -6.00 10.06
CA PHE A 463 5.40 -4.69 9.89
C PHE A 463 4.28 -4.41 10.92
N ALA A 464 3.34 -5.33 11.09
CA ALA A 464 2.23 -5.21 12.03
C ALA A 464 2.70 -5.09 13.49
N TYR A 465 3.70 -5.87 13.90
CA TYR A 465 4.27 -5.78 15.25
C TYR A 465 4.90 -4.39 15.52
N LYS A 466 5.54 -3.79 14.50
CA LYS A 466 6.12 -2.46 14.62
C LYS A 466 5.06 -1.37 14.73
N ASP A 467 3.98 -1.48 13.95
CA ASP A 467 2.81 -0.60 14.05
C ASP A 467 2.17 -0.67 15.45
N GLU A 468 1.94 -1.87 15.98
CA GLU A 468 1.42 -2.07 17.34
C GLU A 468 2.38 -1.63 18.46
N TYR A 469 3.69 -1.55 18.22
CA TYR A 469 4.66 -0.93 19.13
C TYR A 469 4.59 0.61 19.10
N GLU A 470 4.41 1.20 17.92
CA GLU A 470 4.26 2.66 17.77
C GLU A 470 2.92 3.15 18.37
N LYS A 471 1.80 2.48 18.07
CA LYS A 471 0.50 2.74 18.71
C LYS A 471 0.56 2.59 20.22
N PHE A 472 1.19 1.53 20.73
CA PHE A 472 1.40 1.34 22.17
C PHE A 472 2.12 2.53 22.82
N LYS A 473 3.18 3.05 22.20
CA LYS A 473 3.85 4.25 22.70
C LYS A 473 2.91 5.45 22.73
N LEU A 474 2.12 5.68 21.68
CA LEU A 474 1.18 6.80 21.60
C LEU A 474 0.09 6.71 22.69
N TYR A 475 -0.62 5.59 22.80
CA TYR A 475 -1.66 5.40 23.81
C TYR A 475 -1.14 5.58 25.24
N LEU A 476 0.02 4.98 25.56
CA LEU A 476 0.61 5.13 26.90
C LEU A 476 1.12 6.55 27.16
N THR A 477 1.63 7.24 26.15
CA THR A 477 2.04 8.66 26.28
C THR A 477 0.84 9.55 26.66
N ILE A 478 -0.32 9.33 26.02
CA ILE A 478 -1.55 10.06 26.35
C ILE A 478 -2.00 9.77 27.79
N ILE A 479 -2.01 8.50 28.19
CA ILE A 479 -2.34 8.07 29.57
C ILE A 479 -1.38 8.71 30.59
N LEU A 480 -0.07 8.73 30.31
CA LEU A 480 0.93 9.33 31.19
C LEU A 480 0.74 10.85 31.34
N ILE A 481 0.35 11.58 30.29
CA ILE A 481 0.00 13.01 30.38
C ILE A 481 -1.20 13.21 31.32
N VAL A 482 -2.29 12.47 31.11
CA VAL A 482 -3.52 12.61 31.91
C VAL A 482 -3.28 12.28 33.39
N ILE A 483 -2.54 11.20 33.68
CA ILE A 483 -2.24 10.81 35.06
C ILE A 483 -1.29 11.82 35.71
N SER A 484 -0.19 12.23 35.05
CA SER A 484 0.76 13.18 35.65
C SER A 484 0.16 14.58 35.86
N PHE A 485 -0.73 15.03 34.97
CA PHE A 485 -1.56 16.22 35.18
C PHE A 485 -2.44 16.07 36.44
N SER A 486 -3.13 14.93 36.56
CA SER A 486 -3.99 14.63 37.70
C SER A 486 -3.23 14.57 39.03
N CYS A 487 -2.07 13.89 39.08
CA CYS A 487 -1.18 13.85 40.25
C CYS A 487 -0.65 15.25 40.63
N ARG A 488 -0.45 16.14 39.65
CA ARG A 488 0.05 17.49 39.94
C ARG A 488 -1.04 18.41 40.49
N PHE A 489 -2.19 18.47 39.84
CA PHE A 489 -3.18 19.53 40.06
C PHE A 489 -4.42 19.09 40.83
N LEU A 490 -4.76 17.80 40.82
CA LEU A 490 -6.01 17.29 41.42
C LEU A 490 -5.77 16.42 42.66
N LEU A 491 -4.70 15.62 42.66
CA LEU A 491 -4.46 14.57 43.66
C LEU A 491 -3.05 14.70 44.28
N ASN A 492 -2.95 15.37 45.43
CA ASN A 492 -1.71 15.44 46.19
C ASN A 492 -1.59 14.25 47.16
N SER A 493 -1.33 13.05 46.63
CA SER A 493 -1.18 11.82 47.44
C SER A 493 -0.01 10.96 46.96
N ARG A 494 0.82 10.52 47.92
CA ARG A 494 1.96 9.63 47.67
C ARG A 494 1.56 8.31 47.02
N VAL A 495 0.33 7.83 47.26
CA VAL A 495 -0.20 6.59 46.65
C VAL A 495 -0.44 6.79 45.15
N THR A 496 -1.01 7.94 44.75
CA THR A 496 -1.22 8.26 43.33
C THR A 496 0.11 8.45 42.62
N ASP A 497 1.10 9.08 43.27
CA ASP A 497 2.47 9.16 42.75
C ASP A 497 3.14 7.78 42.62
N ALA A 498 2.88 6.85 43.56
CA ALA A 498 3.38 5.48 43.49
C ALA A 498 2.82 4.77 42.26
N ALA A 499 1.50 4.86 42.04
CA ALA A 499 0.84 4.27 40.88
C ALA A 499 1.39 4.84 39.56
N PHE A 500 1.64 6.15 39.50
CA PHE A 500 2.27 6.79 38.34
C PHE A 500 3.71 6.31 38.09
N ASN A 501 4.55 6.25 39.13
CA ASN A 501 5.93 5.76 38.99
C ASN A 501 5.99 4.26 38.65
N PHE A 502 5.08 3.45 39.20
CA PHE A 502 4.93 2.04 38.83
C PHE A 502 4.55 1.88 37.35
N LEU A 503 3.61 2.71 36.84
CA LEU A 503 3.26 2.74 35.43
C LEU A 503 4.45 3.12 34.54
N LEU A 504 5.30 4.08 34.97
CA LEU A 504 6.54 4.41 34.26
C LEU A 504 7.54 3.24 34.22
N VAL A 505 7.76 2.55 35.35
CA VAL A 505 8.62 1.35 35.41
C VAL A 505 8.10 0.29 34.44
N TRP A 506 6.80 -0.03 34.50
CA TRP A 506 6.17 -1.00 33.61
C TRP A 506 6.27 -0.60 32.14
N TYR A 507 6.07 0.69 31.83
CA TYR A 507 6.17 1.22 30.46
C TYR A 507 7.58 1.04 29.90
N TYR A 508 8.62 1.51 30.59
CA TYR A 508 9.99 1.40 30.11
C TYR A 508 10.49 -0.06 30.04
N CYS A 509 10.11 -0.93 30.99
CA CYS A 509 10.33 -2.38 30.88
C CYS A 509 9.65 -3.00 29.66
N THR A 510 8.44 -2.55 29.32
CA THR A 510 7.73 -3.03 28.13
C THR A 510 8.41 -2.57 26.84
N LEU A 511 8.95 -1.34 26.81
CA LEU A 511 9.74 -0.85 25.67
C LEU A 511 11.02 -1.67 25.46
N THR A 512 11.80 -1.97 26.52
CA THR A 512 13.04 -2.76 26.36
C THR A 512 12.76 -4.16 25.79
N ILE A 513 11.64 -4.80 26.17
CA ILE A 513 11.21 -6.08 25.60
C ILE A 513 10.79 -5.92 24.13
N ARG A 514 9.88 -4.99 23.83
CA ARG A 514 9.36 -4.78 22.46
C ARG A 514 10.46 -4.38 21.48
N GLU A 515 11.39 -3.53 21.89
CA GLU A 515 12.54 -3.13 21.06
C GLU A 515 13.54 -4.26 20.86
N SER A 516 13.77 -5.11 21.87
CA SER A 516 14.59 -6.32 21.70
C SER A 516 13.99 -7.28 20.67
N ILE A 517 12.66 -7.43 20.64
CA ILE A 517 11.94 -8.22 19.62
C ILE A 517 12.09 -7.57 18.24
N LEU A 518 11.96 -6.24 18.13
CA LEU A 518 12.17 -5.51 16.87
C LEU A 518 13.60 -5.66 16.34
N ILE A 519 14.61 -5.54 17.21
CA ILE A 519 16.03 -5.69 16.85
C ILE A 519 16.30 -7.13 16.37
N ASN A 520 15.82 -8.15 17.07
CA ASN A 520 15.95 -9.55 16.66
C ASN A 520 15.35 -9.80 15.26
N ASN A 521 14.26 -9.11 14.93
CA ASN A 521 13.57 -9.21 13.64
C ASN A 521 14.18 -8.35 12.51
N GLY A 522 15.19 -7.51 12.81
CA GLY A 522 15.98 -6.74 11.84
C GLY A 522 15.92 -5.21 11.97
N SER A 523 15.29 -4.67 13.02
CA SER A 523 15.14 -3.22 13.20
C SER A 523 16.46 -2.57 13.60
N ARG A 524 16.86 -1.52 12.86
CA ARG A 524 18.14 -0.80 13.05
C ARG A 524 18.03 0.31 14.13
N ILE A 525 17.52 -0.04 15.32
CA ILE A 525 17.45 0.87 16.46
C ILE A 525 18.89 1.14 16.96
N LYS A 526 19.26 2.41 17.18
CA LYS A 526 20.59 2.76 17.71
C LYS A 526 20.68 2.37 19.18
N GLY A 527 21.80 1.76 19.59
CA GLY A 527 21.98 1.23 20.96
C GLY A 527 21.73 2.22 22.10
N TRP A 528 22.00 3.53 21.91
CA TRP A 528 21.64 4.56 22.90
C TRP A 528 20.14 4.58 23.21
N TRP A 529 19.28 4.45 22.20
CA TRP A 529 17.83 4.43 22.35
C TRP A 529 17.28 3.14 22.98
N VAL A 530 18.11 2.11 23.13
CA VAL A 530 17.75 0.94 23.97
C VAL A 530 18.27 1.17 25.39
N PHE A 531 19.51 1.67 25.52
CA PHE A 531 20.17 1.94 26.79
C PHE A 531 19.43 2.97 27.66
N HIS A 532 18.96 4.07 27.07
CA HIS A 532 18.22 5.11 27.79
C HIS A 532 16.91 4.60 28.43
N HIS A 533 16.31 3.53 27.90
CA HIS A 533 15.11 2.91 28.46
C HIS A 533 15.44 2.11 29.73
N TYR A 534 16.55 1.36 29.75
CA TYR A 534 17.04 0.73 30.98
C TYR A 534 17.38 1.77 32.07
N VAL A 535 18.02 2.89 31.70
CA VAL A 535 18.31 3.99 32.64
C VAL A 535 17.02 4.65 33.15
N SER A 536 16.01 4.80 32.28
CA SER A 536 14.70 5.35 32.66
C SER A 536 13.90 4.40 33.56
N THR A 537 13.92 3.09 33.29
CA THR A 537 13.36 2.06 34.20
C THR A 537 13.99 2.15 35.59
N PHE A 538 15.32 2.23 35.66
CA PHE A 538 16.03 2.36 36.94
C PHE A 538 15.63 3.65 37.67
N LEU A 539 15.63 4.80 36.98
CA LEU A 539 15.22 6.09 37.54
C LEU A 539 13.78 6.06 38.09
N SER A 540 12.82 5.56 37.33
CA SER A 540 11.43 5.41 37.78
C SER A 540 11.30 4.41 38.93
N GLY A 541 12.15 3.38 38.99
CA GLY A 541 12.22 2.44 40.11
C GLY A 541 12.72 3.11 41.40
N VAL A 542 13.78 3.90 41.33
CA VAL A 542 14.28 4.68 42.48
C VAL A 542 13.21 5.67 42.96
N MET A 543 12.59 6.42 42.05
CA MET A 543 11.47 7.32 42.35
C MET A 543 10.28 6.60 43.01
N LEU A 544 9.93 5.38 42.55
CA LEU A 544 8.87 4.56 43.16
C LEU A 544 9.19 4.19 44.61
N THR A 545 10.47 3.90 44.92
CA THR A 545 10.95 3.54 46.27
C THR A 545 11.26 4.74 47.19
N TRP A 546 11.09 5.98 46.72
CA TRP A 546 11.40 7.17 47.52
C TRP A 546 10.30 7.41 48.57
N PRO A 547 10.58 7.38 49.89
CA PRO A 547 9.57 7.62 50.91
C PRO A 547 8.97 9.04 50.84
N ASP A 548 7.84 9.25 51.50
CA ASP A 548 7.23 10.58 51.60
C ASP A 548 7.98 11.43 52.64
N GLY A 549 9.00 12.14 52.18
CA GLY A 549 9.87 12.98 53.01
C GLY A 549 10.07 14.39 52.43
N LEU A 550 10.80 15.22 53.17
CA LEU A 550 10.98 16.63 52.81
C LEU A 550 11.65 16.82 51.44
N MET A 551 12.66 16.02 51.11
CA MET A 551 13.36 16.14 49.82
C MET A 551 12.50 15.59 48.67
N TYR A 552 11.71 14.53 48.91
CA TYR A 552 10.69 14.07 47.98
C TYR A 552 9.71 15.21 47.64
N GLN A 553 9.12 15.86 48.64
CA GLN A 553 8.15 16.94 48.42
C GLN A 553 8.77 18.17 47.74
N LYS A 554 10.01 18.54 48.08
CA LYS A 554 10.77 19.59 47.36
C LYS A 554 10.92 19.27 45.86
N PHE A 555 11.14 18.01 45.48
CA PHE A 555 11.38 17.60 44.08
C PHE A 555 10.13 17.14 43.31
N ARG A 556 9.09 16.64 44.00
CA ARG A 556 7.86 16.03 43.46
C ARG A 556 7.27 16.82 42.30
N ASN A 557 7.02 18.11 42.53
CA ASN A 557 6.39 18.98 41.53
C ASN A 557 7.32 19.24 40.32
N GLN A 558 8.63 19.30 40.50
CA GLN A 558 9.59 19.41 39.40
C GLN A 558 9.58 18.12 38.54
N PHE A 559 9.56 16.94 39.18
CA PHE A 559 9.48 15.65 38.51
C PHE A 559 8.17 15.44 37.73
N LEU A 560 7.01 15.78 38.30
CA LEU A 560 5.72 15.67 37.63
C LEU A 560 5.62 16.62 36.43
N SER A 561 6.12 17.86 36.55
CA SER A 561 6.23 18.80 35.42
C SER A 561 7.14 18.28 34.31
N PHE A 562 8.31 17.76 34.67
CA PHE A 562 9.22 17.14 33.71
C PHE A 562 8.58 15.92 33.02
N SER A 563 7.81 15.10 33.75
CA SER A 563 7.16 13.91 33.20
C SER A 563 6.04 14.24 32.20
N MET A 564 5.22 15.27 32.49
CA MET A 564 4.27 15.82 31.51
C MET A 564 5.00 16.33 30.27
N TYR A 565 6.07 17.11 30.45
CA TYR A 565 6.84 17.67 29.36
C TYR A 565 7.50 16.60 28.49
N GLN A 566 8.14 15.60 29.10
CA GLN A 566 8.76 14.47 28.41
C GLN A 566 7.72 13.68 27.58
N SER A 567 6.51 13.52 28.11
CA SER A 567 5.42 12.86 27.39
C SER A 567 4.92 13.70 26.20
N PHE A 568 4.83 15.03 26.36
CA PHE A 568 4.54 15.93 25.24
C PHE A 568 5.63 15.88 24.15
N VAL A 569 6.92 15.86 24.53
CA VAL A 569 8.02 15.69 23.56
C VAL A 569 7.98 14.33 22.89
N GLN A 570 7.64 13.26 23.62
CA GLN A 570 7.46 11.91 23.05
C GLN A 570 6.34 11.88 21.99
N PHE A 571 5.25 12.61 22.22
CA PHE A 571 4.18 12.82 21.24
C PHE A 571 4.69 13.55 19.99
N LEU A 572 5.41 14.68 20.13
CA LEU A 572 6.01 15.37 18.99
C LEU A 572 7.04 14.51 18.23
N GLN A 573 7.82 13.71 18.95
CA GLN A 573 8.77 12.76 18.37
C GLN A 573 8.07 11.68 17.54
N TYR A 574 6.93 11.16 18.00
CA TYR A 574 6.11 10.21 17.25
C TYR A 574 5.68 10.79 15.89
N TYR A 575 5.04 11.96 15.87
CA TYR A 575 4.60 12.60 14.62
C TYR A 575 5.78 12.88 13.67
N TYR A 576 6.90 13.41 14.19
CA TYR A 576 8.09 13.63 13.37
C TYR A 576 8.68 12.34 12.79
N GLN A 577 8.75 11.27 13.59
CA GLN A 577 9.29 9.99 13.15
C GLN A 577 8.39 9.35 12.09
N SER A 578 7.08 9.28 12.32
CA SER A 578 6.08 8.80 11.34
C SER A 578 6.16 9.57 10.01
N GLY A 579 6.28 10.90 10.06
CA GLY A 579 6.44 11.74 8.86
C GLY A 579 7.77 11.59 8.13
N CYS A 580 8.86 11.37 8.86
CA CYS A 580 10.17 11.10 8.25
C CYS A 580 10.21 9.72 7.59
N LEU A 581 9.52 8.74 8.18
CA LEU A 581 9.38 7.38 7.67
C LEU A 581 8.55 7.33 6.38
N TYR A 582 7.42 8.03 6.39
CA TYR A 582 6.57 8.27 5.22
C TYR A 582 7.39 8.80 4.03
N ARG A 583 8.16 9.87 4.25
CA ARG A 583 8.94 10.50 3.17
C ARG A 583 10.03 9.59 2.63
N LEU A 584 10.74 8.85 3.49
CA LEU A 584 11.76 7.89 3.04
C LEU A 584 11.17 6.71 2.27
N ARG A 585 9.94 6.29 2.58
CA ARG A 585 9.22 5.28 1.79
C ARG A 585 8.77 5.83 0.44
N ALA A 586 8.24 7.05 0.40
CA ALA A 586 7.81 7.71 -0.84
C ALA A 586 8.98 8.03 -1.80
N LEU A 587 10.22 8.05 -1.30
CA LEU A 587 11.45 8.25 -2.08
C LEU A 587 12.18 6.93 -2.42
N GLY A 588 11.67 5.76 -2.03
CA GLY A 588 12.28 4.46 -2.35
C GLY A 588 13.60 4.11 -1.63
N GLU A 589 14.25 5.06 -0.95
CA GLU A 589 15.61 4.93 -0.39
C GLU A 589 15.79 3.93 0.78
N ARG A 590 14.78 3.13 1.17
CA ARG A 590 14.90 2.19 2.31
C ARG A 590 14.21 0.84 2.16
N HIS A 591 14.94 -0.18 2.59
CA HIS A 591 14.50 -1.58 2.63
C HIS A 591 13.57 -1.88 3.82
N THR A 592 12.59 -2.76 3.55
CA THR A 592 11.66 -3.50 4.44
C THR A 592 11.77 -3.40 5.98
N MET A 593 10.61 -3.23 6.64
CA MET A 593 10.32 -3.13 8.09
C MET A 593 10.33 -1.71 8.72
N ASP A 594 9.67 -0.78 8.03
CA ASP A 594 9.18 0.52 8.54
C ASP A 594 7.67 0.64 8.19
N LEU A 595 6.73 0.85 9.16
CA LEU A 595 5.28 1.02 8.91
C LEU A 595 4.66 2.25 9.63
N THR A 596 3.39 2.56 9.32
CA THR A 596 2.84 3.92 9.16
C THR A 596 1.36 4.05 9.56
N VAL A 597 1.02 5.16 10.24
CA VAL A 597 -0.22 5.98 10.21
C VAL A 597 0.00 7.17 11.19
N GLU A 598 -0.44 8.43 11.00
CA GLU A 598 -1.36 9.07 10.04
C GLU A 598 -0.96 10.57 9.77
N GLY A 599 -1.82 11.30 9.04
CA GLY A 599 -2.14 12.72 9.29
C GLY A 599 -1.04 13.78 9.25
N PHE A 600 -0.71 14.31 8.06
CA PHE A 600 0.04 15.57 7.95
C PHE A 600 -0.89 16.78 7.79
N GLN A 601 -0.92 17.64 8.82
CA GLN A 601 -1.37 19.02 8.70
C GLN A 601 -0.28 19.83 7.98
N SER A 602 -0.67 20.62 6.97
CA SER A 602 0.24 21.36 6.07
C SER A 602 1.05 22.47 6.77
N TRP A 603 0.75 22.81 8.03
CA TRP A 603 1.48 23.81 8.81
C TRP A 603 2.87 23.32 9.32
N MET A 604 3.10 22.01 9.43
CA MET A 604 4.33 21.44 10.02
C MET A 604 5.53 21.36 9.03
N TRP A 605 5.90 22.46 8.37
CA TRP A 605 7.07 22.51 7.47
C TRP A 605 8.33 23.15 8.08
N ARG A 606 9.23 22.30 8.61
CA ARG A 606 10.70 22.27 8.27
C ARG A 606 11.45 21.19 9.08
N GLY A 607 11.08 19.93 8.83
CA GLY A 607 11.90 18.76 9.17
C GLY A 607 12.34 18.65 10.64
N LEU A 608 13.60 18.24 10.85
CA LEU A 608 14.18 18.03 12.20
C LEU A 608 14.27 19.33 12.99
N THR A 609 14.43 20.47 12.31
CA THR A 609 14.69 21.78 12.90
C THR A 609 13.55 22.25 13.81
N PHE A 610 12.29 21.93 13.48
CA PHE A 610 11.14 22.18 14.35
C PHE A 610 11.23 21.43 15.70
N LEU A 611 11.73 20.20 15.68
CA LEU A 611 11.76 19.33 16.86
C LEU A 611 12.96 19.62 17.78
N LEU A 612 14.07 20.15 17.25
CA LEU A 612 15.31 20.37 18.01
C LEU A 612 15.14 21.30 19.23
N PRO A 613 14.44 22.46 19.18
CA PRO A 613 14.23 23.30 20.36
C PRO A 613 13.59 22.54 21.52
N PHE A 614 12.56 21.74 21.25
CA PHE A 614 11.89 20.92 22.28
C PHE A 614 12.82 19.83 22.84
N LEU A 615 13.60 19.17 21.97
CA LEU A 615 14.58 18.18 22.43
C LEU A 615 15.65 18.81 23.32
N PHE A 616 16.28 19.91 22.89
CA PHE A 616 17.32 20.58 23.69
C PHE A 616 16.78 21.13 25.00
N PHE A 617 15.58 21.72 25.02
CA PHE A 617 14.94 22.15 26.25
C PHE A 617 14.68 20.98 27.21
N GLY A 618 14.18 19.84 26.69
CA GLY A 618 14.05 18.60 27.47
C GLY A 618 15.38 18.10 28.06
N HIS A 619 16.45 18.13 27.27
CA HIS A 619 17.79 17.75 27.72
C HIS A 619 18.31 18.70 28.81
N PHE A 620 18.17 20.02 28.64
CA PHE A 620 18.54 20.98 29.67
C PHE A 620 17.67 20.86 30.94
N TRP A 621 16.42 20.43 30.82
CA TRP A 621 15.60 20.08 32.00
C TRP A 621 16.12 18.79 32.68
N GLN A 622 16.59 17.78 31.94
CA GLN A 622 17.26 16.61 32.54
C GLN A 622 18.51 17.05 33.35
N LEU A 623 19.32 17.98 32.82
CA LEU A 623 20.44 18.58 33.57
C LEU A 623 19.96 19.37 34.80
N PHE A 624 18.93 20.20 34.66
CA PHE A 624 18.36 20.96 35.77
C PHE A 624 17.85 20.05 36.89
N ASN A 625 17.18 18.94 36.57
CA ASN A 625 16.78 17.92 37.53
C ASN A 625 17.99 17.30 38.25
N ALA A 626 19.05 16.94 37.52
CA ALA A 626 20.28 16.43 38.12
C ALA A 626 20.92 17.44 39.07
N LEU A 627 21.02 18.71 38.68
CA LEU A 627 21.57 19.79 39.51
C LEU A 627 20.72 20.07 40.75
N THR A 628 19.39 20.10 40.64
CA THR A 628 18.48 20.19 41.79
C THR A 628 18.73 19.03 42.76
N LEU A 629 18.81 17.80 42.25
CA LEU A 629 19.03 16.62 43.08
C LEU A 629 20.42 16.61 43.74
N PHE A 630 21.49 17.01 43.05
CA PHE A 630 22.82 17.12 43.66
C PHE A 630 22.91 18.25 44.70
N ASN A 631 22.11 19.32 44.55
CA ASN A 631 22.00 20.37 45.57
C ASN A 631 21.19 19.88 46.79
N LEU A 632 20.07 19.17 46.57
CA LEU A 632 19.30 18.54 47.65
C LEU A 632 20.13 17.47 48.40
N ALA A 633 21.01 16.74 47.70
CA ALA A 633 21.91 15.77 48.32
C ALA A 633 23.02 16.40 49.20
N ARG A 634 23.22 17.72 49.11
CA ARG A 634 24.13 18.50 49.97
C ARG A 634 23.41 19.19 51.14
N ASP A 635 22.07 19.11 51.19
CA ASP A 635 21.26 19.62 52.29
C ASP A 635 21.55 18.78 53.55
N PRO A 636 21.92 19.37 54.70
CA PRO A 636 22.22 18.63 55.94
C PRO A 636 21.07 17.73 56.43
N GLU A 637 19.83 18.00 56.03
CA GLU A 637 18.66 17.19 56.39
C GLU A 637 18.46 15.98 55.45
N CYS A 638 19.21 15.87 54.35
CA CYS A 638 19.06 14.81 53.36
C CYS A 638 19.62 13.46 53.84
N LYS A 639 18.72 12.59 54.31
CA LYS A 639 19.02 11.18 54.69
C LYS A 639 18.65 10.17 53.61
N GLU A 640 18.07 10.62 52.50
CA GLU A 640 17.43 9.78 51.47
C GLU A 640 18.41 9.47 50.32
N TRP A 641 18.90 8.23 50.24
CA TRP A 641 19.84 7.80 49.21
C TRP A 641 19.27 7.92 47.78
N GLN A 642 17.94 7.89 47.66
CA GLN A 642 17.21 8.05 46.41
C GLN A 642 17.52 9.39 45.73
N VAL A 643 17.81 10.46 46.48
CA VAL A 643 18.17 11.78 45.93
C VAL A 643 19.39 11.66 45.00
N LEU A 644 20.47 11.04 45.50
CA LEU A 644 21.69 10.80 44.72
C LEU A 644 21.46 9.82 43.57
N MET A 645 20.74 8.72 43.84
CA MET A 645 20.47 7.68 42.83
C MET A 645 19.45 8.08 41.76
N CYS A 646 18.71 9.18 41.92
CA CYS A 646 17.98 9.85 40.85
C CYS A 646 18.87 10.87 40.10
N GLY A 647 19.79 11.56 40.80
CA GLY A 647 20.68 12.55 40.21
C GLY A 647 21.62 11.98 39.14
N PHE A 648 22.24 10.82 39.40
CA PHE A 648 23.14 10.18 38.44
C PHE A 648 22.44 9.73 37.12
N PRO A 649 21.29 9.04 37.13
CA PRO A 649 20.52 8.75 35.92
C PRO A 649 20.09 9.99 35.15
N PHE A 650 19.62 11.05 35.81
CA PHE A 650 19.26 12.30 35.12
C PHE A 650 20.46 12.92 34.39
N LEU A 651 21.64 12.93 35.01
CA LEU A 651 22.88 13.40 34.37
C LEU A 651 23.30 12.49 33.19
N LEU A 652 23.20 11.18 33.35
CA LEU A 652 23.54 10.21 32.30
C LEU A 652 22.60 10.33 31.09
N LEU A 653 21.29 10.47 31.34
CA LEU A 653 20.29 10.73 30.31
C LEU A 653 20.59 12.04 29.59
N PHE A 654 20.84 13.14 30.32
CA PHE A 654 21.23 14.42 29.73
C PHE A 654 22.42 14.27 28.79
N LEU A 655 23.56 13.75 29.28
CA LEU A 655 24.79 13.65 28.52
C LEU A 655 24.58 12.82 27.24
N GLY A 656 24.05 11.61 27.36
CA GLY A 656 23.89 10.73 26.20
C GLY A 656 22.83 11.20 25.22
N ASN A 657 21.73 11.80 25.68
CA ASN A 657 20.72 12.40 24.81
C ASN A 657 21.28 13.63 24.07
N PHE A 658 21.94 14.54 24.80
CA PHE A 658 22.54 15.74 24.24
C PHE A 658 23.60 15.40 23.17
N PHE A 659 24.57 14.54 23.49
CA PHE A 659 25.60 14.14 22.52
C PHE A 659 25.03 13.32 21.35
N THR A 660 24.00 12.49 21.56
CA THR A 660 23.34 11.76 20.47
C THR A 660 22.57 12.71 19.53
N THR A 661 21.85 13.68 20.07
CA THR A 661 21.18 14.74 19.29
C THR A 661 22.22 15.57 18.54
N LEU A 662 23.28 16.05 19.20
CA LEU A 662 24.36 16.83 18.59
C LEU A 662 25.03 16.08 17.44
N ARG A 663 25.33 14.78 17.61
CA ARG A 663 25.89 13.93 16.55
C ARG A 663 24.96 13.79 15.34
N VAL A 664 23.65 13.66 15.57
CA VAL A 664 22.65 13.62 14.47
C VAL A 664 22.57 14.95 13.74
N VAL A 665 22.62 16.06 14.46
CA VAL A 665 22.65 17.42 13.89
C VAL A 665 23.90 17.64 13.04
N HIS A 666 25.08 17.34 13.59
CA HIS A 666 26.36 17.43 12.88
C HIS A 666 26.39 16.58 11.61
N GLN A 667 25.91 15.32 11.68
CA GLN A 667 25.81 14.43 10.52
C GLN A 667 24.93 15.03 9.41
N LYS A 668 23.80 15.66 9.76
CA LYS A 668 22.91 16.30 8.78
C LYS A 668 23.53 17.54 8.14
N PHE A 669 24.15 18.43 8.92
CA PHE A 669 24.84 19.61 8.38
C PHE A 669 25.95 19.21 7.41
N HIS A 670 26.78 18.22 7.77
CA HIS A 670 27.85 17.73 6.91
C HIS A 670 27.34 17.07 5.61
N SER A 671 26.19 16.38 5.68
CA SER A 671 25.56 15.80 4.48
C SER A 671 25.02 16.88 3.53
N GLN A 672 24.44 17.96 4.07
CA GLN A 672 23.96 19.08 3.25
C GLN A 672 25.11 19.86 2.59
N GLN A 673 26.23 20.06 3.29
CA GLN A 673 27.41 20.72 2.72
C GLN A 673 28.10 19.91 1.60
N HIS A 674 28.00 18.58 1.61
CA HIS A 674 28.54 17.75 0.52
C HIS A 674 27.60 17.60 -0.68
N GLY A 675 26.27 17.64 -0.47
CA GLY A 675 25.31 17.70 -1.58
C GLY A 675 25.52 18.98 -2.41
N SER A 676 25.63 20.13 -1.75
CA SER A 676 25.83 21.45 -2.36
C SER A 676 27.20 21.67 -3.04
N LYS A 677 28.05 20.64 -3.17
CA LYS A 677 29.37 20.68 -3.81
C LYS A 677 29.49 19.72 -5.01
N LYS A 678 28.37 19.17 -5.48
CA LYS A 678 28.34 18.20 -6.57
C LYS A 678 27.37 18.55 -7.71
N ASP A 679 26.76 19.73 -7.63
CA ASP A 679 26.04 20.42 -8.71
C ASP A 679 26.95 21.52 -9.28
#